data_AF-A0A971FES6-F1
#
_entry.id   AF-A0A971FES6-F1
#
_cell.length_a   1.000
_cell.length_b   1.000
_cell.length_c   1.000
_cell.angle_alpha   90.00
_cell.angle_beta   90.00
_cell.angle_gamma   90.00
#
_symmetry.space_group_name_H-M   'P 1'
#
loop_
_entity.id
_entity.type
_entity.pdbx_description
1 polymer ?
#
loop_
_entity_poly.entity_id
_entity_poly.type
_entity_poly.pdbx_seq_one_letter_code
_entity_poly.pdbx_strand_id
1 'polypeptide(L)'
;MKGLARIFALAVSIPVGFAAAQVVETVNPSFEEGSAPGAPTGWTLSGGEGGLDDAQPRDGSRSLWIRGTGQRETLSFWQSGDFSLDPGKPYLLRFFAARDGEGKHAGLAVTGTGVFSVDLSNLTEQWQPVELVFSTPHREGPSSFRFGQWESDFRFRFDGLQLCRAVPAHARFGAVELGAGERIAGNDYFFAAPMAENNTNVCRPTREFTAGFNTYRMVFSDGMYLTFEHRIAEHPVTSARLFLWTKHYGEAVFRTEASRDGATWTEIGEPGEGEKTGVTVPETLLPAEALWVRLSVSSASGGSVQMHGYRVEAELDGPPLTAKGDTRWLAVEELADGMDLSVEAPGLFSPDDAEKGVTLRLRQNGAETGGEAALLDGDTVFSRGKLGEPLPVPSASGRHPLTIEAKGVRLRHTLDVSEYYSTAYGERLGDGLWWASSGWRIPRGRPLPAAEGKAVRIETAQNEAEAAQLVVRPQETLRGVTVTASALEGPGGALIPAEGVSVLRVRHVPVTTPTDRTGVAAPWPDPLPPQTAPVDVPAGENQPYWVRVKPAKDTPPGEYRGTLRVAADGYETEAPLEVRVFGFTLPDRMTCTTAFGMDISKPLAYHRVSEEADQRRVVDAYLRALADHHICPYDPAPFDPFTVRWPEVSPDNPPADPESLEVSIDWTRYDRAMAEAFEKYHFNTFSVPMEGMGGGTYYSRTPPSLLGFPEESPVYRRLFTEYCRQVEEHLREKGWLDDGFVYWFDEPEPKDYAFVMDGFLRLKDAAPGIHRMLTEEIHDELAGGPNIWCPLTPEWREKEAQARQALGERIWWYICTGPKAPYATLFIDHPGTELRVWLWQTWQRGVQGLLIWETLLWNSPTAYPDPEHPQNPYEDPMGWEYGYGNEPGRRPWGNGDGRFLYPPESVADGRPAGPVFEPPVDTVRIEMLRDGIEDYEYLALLRRALEEKGDRLTPEERDRLSALLAVPPEITESLTEFTKDPAPIEARRRQIAEALESLSQKQ
;
A
#
# COMPACT_ATOMS: atom_id res chain seq x y z
N MET A 1 38.31 -34.69 -9.46
CA MET A 1 37.83 -34.54 -10.86
C MET A 1 36.70 -35.54 -11.11
N LYS A 2 35.46 -35.02 -11.13
CA LYS A 2 34.13 -35.60 -11.36
C LYS A 2 33.21 -35.22 -10.19
N GLY A 3 32.17 -34.44 -10.48
CA GLY A 3 31.03 -34.25 -9.58
C GLY A 3 30.47 -32.83 -9.55
N LEU A 4 29.18 -32.74 -9.91
CA LEU A 4 28.21 -31.67 -9.63
C LEU A 4 28.31 -30.36 -10.43
N ALA A 5 27.78 -30.40 -11.66
CA ALA A 5 27.10 -29.25 -12.24
C ALA A 5 25.68 -29.19 -11.66
N ARG A 6 25.36 -28.14 -10.90
CA ARG A 6 23.98 -27.78 -10.53
C ARG A 6 23.31 -27.18 -11.76
N ILE A 7 22.24 -27.82 -12.23
CA ILE A 7 21.37 -27.30 -13.27
C ILE A 7 20.47 -26.24 -12.60
N PHE A 8 20.64 -24.98 -13.00
CA PHE A 8 19.68 -23.92 -12.74
C PHE A 8 18.43 -24.18 -13.58
N ALA A 9 17.30 -24.42 -12.92
CA ALA A 9 16.00 -24.41 -13.58
C ALA A 9 15.58 -22.95 -13.75
N LEU A 10 15.77 -22.42 -14.97
CA LEU A 10 15.14 -21.18 -15.40
C LEU A 10 13.64 -21.50 -15.53
N ALA A 11 12.81 -21.02 -14.62
CA ALA A 11 11.37 -21.08 -14.73
C ALA A 11 10.93 -20.10 -15.83
N VAL A 12 11.01 -20.54 -17.09
CA VAL A 12 10.31 -19.88 -18.18
C VAL A 12 8.83 -20.18 -17.96
N SER A 13 8.09 -19.21 -17.44
CA SER A 13 6.64 -19.18 -17.44
C SER A 13 6.17 -19.09 -18.90
N ILE A 14 6.08 -20.24 -19.55
CA ILE A 14 5.37 -20.38 -20.82
C ILE A 14 3.90 -20.07 -20.52
N PRO A 15 3.22 -19.19 -21.28
CA PRO A 15 1.77 -19.04 -21.16
C PRO A 15 1.16 -20.37 -21.62
N VAL A 16 0.79 -21.20 -20.65
CA VAL A 16 -0.09 -22.35 -20.88
C VAL A 16 -1.42 -21.75 -21.31
N GLY A 17 -1.78 -21.91 -22.58
CA GLY A 17 -3.10 -21.51 -23.07
C GLY A 17 -4.17 -22.09 -22.17
N PHE A 18 -5.08 -21.24 -21.68
CA PHE A 18 -6.14 -21.62 -20.76
C PHE A 18 -7.25 -22.38 -21.51
N ALA A 19 -6.99 -23.64 -21.87
CA ALA A 19 -8.07 -24.58 -22.18
C ALA A 19 -8.52 -25.25 -20.86
N ALA A 20 -9.03 -24.47 -19.91
CA ALA A 20 -9.72 -25.02 -18.75
C ALA A 20 -11.11 -25.49 -19.19
N ALA A 21 -11.49 -26.72 -18.83
CA ALA A 21 -12.87 -27.17 -18.97
C ALA A 21 -13.77 -26.20 -18.15
N GLN A 22 -14.70 -25.51 -18.81
CA GLN A 22 -15.69 -24.67 -18.16
C GLN A 22 -17.00 -25.44 -18.10
N VAL A 23 -17.60 -25.56 -16.91
CA VAL A 23 -18.90 -26.22 -16.72
C VAL A 23 -20.03 -25.43 -17.40
N VAL A 24 -19.86 -24.11 -17.54
CA VAL A 24 -20.84 -23.24 -18.20
C VAL A 24 -20.45 -23.06 -19.67
N GLU A 25 -21.25 -23.62 -20.57
CA GLU A 25 -21.10 -23.36 -22.00
C GLU A 25 -21.50 -21.91 -22.32
N THR A 26 -20.59 -21.17 -22.93
CA THR A 26 -20.81 -19.77 -23.33
C THR A 26 -20.40 -19.56 -24.79
N VAL A 27 -20.84 -18.45 -25.39
CA VAL A 27 -20.68 -18.20 -26.83
C VAL A 27 -19.33 -17.52 -27.11
N ASN A 28 -18.43 -18.23 -27.80
CA ASN A 28 -17.12 -17.72 -28.27
C ASN A 28 -16.34 -16.92 -27.19
N PRO A 29 -16.10 -17.49 -25.99
CA PRO A 29 -15.48 -16.76 -24.88
C PRO A 29 -13.98 -16.45 -25.08
N SER A 30 -13.29 -17.18 -25.96
CA SER A 30 -11.90 -16.90 -26.30
C SER A 30 -11.74 -15.85 -27.41
N PHE A 31 -12.83 -15.44 -28.06
CA PHE A 31 -12.81 -14.52 -29.21
C PHE A 31 -12.03 -15.03 -30.45
N GLU A 32 -11.65 -16.31 -30.47
CA GLU A 32 -10.89 -16.90 -31.57
C GLU A 32 -11.76 -17.15 -32.82
N GLU A 33 -13.08 -17.27 -32.68
CA GLU A 33 -13.98 -17.47 -33.82
C GLU A 33 -14.43 -16.14 -34.43
N GLY A 34 -14.17 -15.95 -35.73
CA GLY A 34 -14.48 -14.72 -36.48
C GLY A 34 -13.38 -14.38 -37.48
N SER A 35 -13.40 -13.15 -38.01
CA SER A 35 -12.33 -12.61 -38.87
C SER A 35 -11.95 -11.22 -38.39
N ALA A 36 -10.66 -10.96 -38.13
CA ALA A 36 -10.15 -9.63 -37.80
C ALA A 36 -9.84 -8.83 -39.09
N PRO A 37 -10.13 -7.51 -39.16
CA PRO A 37 -10.95 -6.72 -38.23
C PRO A 37 -12.44 -6.93 -38.54
N GLY A 38 -13.17 -7.55 -37.62
CA GLY A 38 -14.58 -7.88 -37.82
C GLY A 38 -15.21 -8.39 -36.53
N ALA A 39 -16.51 -8.69 -36.60
CA ALA A 39 -17.26 -9.13 -35.42
C ALA A 39 -16.81 -10.53 -34.96
N PRO A 40 -16.78 -10.80 -33.64
CA PRO A 40 -16.67 -12.15 -33.13
C PRO A 40 -17.92 -12.95 -33.52
N THR A 41 -17.73 -14.22 -33.88
CA THR A 41 -18.86 -15.12 -34.15
C THR A 41 -19.77 -15.19 -32.91
N GLY A 42 -21.07 -14.99 -33.11
CA GLY A 42 -22.07 -15.08 -32.04
C GLY A 42 -22.14 -13.85 -31.13
N TRP A 43 -21.44 -12.76 -31.44
CA TRP A 43 -21.52 -11.50 -30.72
C TRP A 43 -22.09 -10.38 -31.61
N THR A 44 -22.88 -9.48 -31.01
CA THR A 44 -23.50 -8.35 -31.70
C THR A 44 -23.06 -7.04 -31.05
N LEU A 45 -22.59 -6.09 -31.87
CA LEU A 45 -22.23 -4.75 -31.42
C LEU A 45 -23.47 -3.86 -31.35
N SER A 46 -23.64 -3.16 -30.23
CA SER A 46 -24.64 -2.11 -30.05
C SER A 46 -23.93 -0.77 -29.84
N GLY A 47 -24.02 0.11 -30.85
CA GLY A 47 -23.36 1.42 -30.83
C GLY A 47 -21.84 1.37 -30.99
N GLY A 48 -21.23 2.52 -31.29
CA GLY A 48 -19.78 2.66 -31.42
C GLY A 48 -19.14 1.87 -32.56
N GLU A 49 -17.85 1.62 -32.42
CA GLU A 49 -17.00 0.79 -33.29
C GLU A 49 -16.37 -0.33 -32.46
N GLY A 50 -16.09 -1.48 -33.08
CA GLY A 50 -15.45 -2.59 -32.38
C GLY A 50 -15.16 -3.76 -33.30
N GLY A 51 -14.43 -4.74 -32.80
CA GLY A 51 -14.19 -6.00 -33.50
C GLY A 51 -13.16 -6.87 -32.79
N LEU A 52 -12.59 -7.80 -33.54
CA LEU A 52 -11.42 -8.57 -33.14
C LEU A 52 -10.13 -7.85 -33.54
N ASP A 53 -9.10 -7.95 -32.69
CA ASP A 53 -7.73 -7.48 -32.90
C ASP A 53 -6.74 -8.64 -32.72
N ASP A 54 -5.79 -8.78 -33.64
CA ASP A 54 -4.73 -9.80 -33.64
C ASP A 54 -3.32 -9.23 -33.37
N ALA A 55 -3.19 -7.92 -33.16
CA ALA A 55 -1.91 -7.27 -32.93
C ALA A 55 -1.40 -7.47 -31.50
N GLN A 56 -2.29 -7.50 -30.50
CA GLN A 56 -1.94 -7.57 -29.08
C GLN A 56 -2.89 -8.47 -28.25
N PRO A 57 -3.15 -9.72 -28.67
CA PRO A 57 -3.93 -10.65 -27.84
C PRO A 57 -3.21 -10.96 -26.53
N ARG A 58 -3.98 -11.20 -25.47
CA ARG A 58 -3.47 -11.66 -24.18
C ARG A 58 -3.47 -13.18 -24.06
N ASP A 59 -4.52 -13.82 -24.58
CA ASP A 59 -4.66 -15.27 -24.67
C ASP A 59 -5.03 -15.64 -26.10
N GLY A 60 -4.50 -16.75 -26.61
CA GLY A 60 -4.71 -17.13 -28.01
C GLY A 60 -4.11 -16.15 -29.04
N SER A 61 -4.86 -15.89 -30.11
CA SER A 61 -4.42 -15.10 -31.25
C SER A 61 -5.26 -13.84 -31.48
N ARG A 62 -6.38 -13.66 -30.77
CA ARG A 62 -7.30 -12.54 -30.95
C ARG A 62 -7.85 -12.02 -29.63
N SER A 63 -8.16 -10.72 -29.59
CA SER A 63 -8.85 -10.08 -28.47
C SER A 63 -10.04 -9.26 -28.96
N LEU A 64 -11.05 -9.08 -28.11
CA LEU A 64 -12.19 -8.22 -28.38
C LEU A 64 -11.81 -6.77 -28.10
N TRP A 65 -12.16 -5.84 -28.99
CA TRP A 65 -12.03 -4.42 -28.72
C TRP A 65 -13.31 -3.65 -29.03
N ILE A 66 -13.46 -2.51 -28.36
CA ILE A 66 -14.55 -1.57 -28.55
C ILE A 66 -14.08 -0.13 -28.36
N ARG A 67 -14.71 0.79 -29.09
CA ARG A 67 -14.55 2.23 -28.99
C ARG A 67 -15.90 2.91 -29.16
N GLY A 68 -16.28 3.71 -28.17
CA GLY A 68 -17.49 4.52 -28.16
C GLY A 68 -17.27 5.91 -28.76
N THR A 69 -18.31 6.74 -28.69
CA THR A 69 -18.30 8.10 -29.24
C THR A 69 -17.88 9.18 -28.24
N GLY A 70 -17.71 8.84 -26.96
CA GLY A 70 -17.41 9.78 -25.87
C GLY A 70 -18.55 10.74 -25.51
N GLN A 71 -19.75 10.55 -26.07
CA GLN A 71 -20.90 11.41 -25.76
C GLN A 71 -21.52 11.04 -24.41
N ARG A 72 -21.97 12.04 -23.66
CA ARG A 72 -22.68 11.86 -22.40
C ARG A 72 -23.92 10.98 -22.58
N GLU A 73 -24.18 10.10 -21.62
CA GLU A 73 -25.27 9.11 -21.62
C GLU A 73 -25.24 8.11 -22.78
N THR A 74 -24.14 8.02 -23.53
CA THR A 74 -23.97 6.98 -24.56
C THR A 74 -23.27 5.75 -24.01
N LEU A 75 -23.80 4.61 -24.42
CA LEU A 75 -23.30 3.29 -24.08
C LEU A 75 -23.07 2.55 -25.39
N SER A 76 -21.87 1.99 -25.55
CA SER A 76 -21.54 1.08 -26.65
C SER A 76 -21.08 -0.25 -26.06
N PHE A 77 -21.56 -1.38 -26.57
CA PHE A 77 -21.17 -2.68 -26.04
C PHE A 77 -21.33 -3.81 -27.05
N TRP A 78 -20.48 -4.81 -26.91
CA TRP A 78 -20.65 -6.14 -27.45
C TRP A 78 -21.57 -6.95 -26.54
N GLN A 79 -22.55 -7.61 -27.15
CA GLN A 79 -23.44 -8.56 -26.49
C GLN A 79 -23.22 -9.96 -27.07
N SER A 80 -23.01 -10.96 -26.20
CA SER A 80 -22.92 -12.36 -26.65
C SER A 80 -24.29 -12.91 -27.02
N GLY A 81 -24.30 -14.06 -27.71
CA GLY A 81 -25.48 -14.93 -27.75
C GLY A 81 -25.88 -15.41 -26.35
N ASP A 82 -27.12 -15.88 -26.24
CA ASP A 82 -27.70 -16.32 -24.97
C ASP A 82 -27.07 -17.62 -24.47
N PHE A 83 -26.93 -17.73 -23.15
CA PHE A 83 -26.56 -18.92 -22.41
C PHE A 83 -27.39 -19.04 -21.11
N SER A 84 -27.35 -20.20 -20.47
CA SER A 84 -28.16 -20.49 -19.29
C SER A 84 -27.33 -20.49 -18.02
N LEU A 85 -27.90 -19.96 -16.94
CA LEU A 85 -27.36 -20.01 -15.59
C LEU A 85 -28.47 -20.45 -14.62
N ASP A 86 -28.10 -21.20 -13.60
CA ASP A 86 -29.02 -21.62 -12.55
C ASP A 86 -29.38 -20.42 -11.67
N PRO A 87 -30.67 -20.11 -11.49
CA PRO A 87 -31.11 -19.01 -10.63
C PRO A 87 -30.57 -19.13 -9.19
N GLY A 88 -30.06 -18.03 -8.65
CA GLY A 88 -29.58 -17.96 -7.26
C GLY A 88 -28.25 -18.64 -6.98
N LYS A 89 -27.61 -19.28 -7.96
CA LYS A 89 -26.29 -19.87 -7.79
C LYS A 89 -25.19 -18.82 -7.98
N PRO A 90 -24.09 -18.87 -7.21
CA PRO A 90 -22.95 -18.00 -7.43
C PRO A 90 -22.08 -18.49 -8.57
N TYR A 91 -21.53 -17.54 -9.31
CA TYR A 91 -20.67 -17.70 -10.46
C TYR A 91 -19.46 -16.78 -10.35
N LEU A 92 -18.36 -17.23 -10.93
CA LEU A 92 -17.10 -16.50 -11.04
C LEU A 92 -16.86 -16.16 -12.51
N LEU A 93 -16.81 -14.86 -12.81
CA LEU A 93 -16.47 -14.33 -14.12
C LEU A 93 -15.01 -13.84 -14.10
N ARG A 94 -14.18 -14.41 -14.96
CA ARG A 94 -12.77 -14.01 -15.15
C ARG A 94 -12.53 -13.54 -16.57
N PHE A 95 -11.71 -12.52 -16.73
CA PHE A 95 -11.23 -12.03 -18.02
C PHE A 95 -10.04 -11.10 -17.82
N PHE A 96 -9.39 -10.69 -18.91
CA PHE A 96 -8.42 -9.62 -18.93
C PHE A 96 -9.01 -8.38 -19.59
N ALA A 97 -8.65 -7.20 -19.09
CA ALA A 97 -9.04 -5.92 -19.67
C ALA A 97 -7.86 -4.96 -19.77
N ALA A 98 -7.87 -4.12 -20.79
CA ALA A 98 -6.89 -3.04 -20.99
C ALA A 98 -7.56 -1.82 -21.66
N ARG A 99 -6.93 -0.66 -21.54
CA ARG A 99 -7.33 0.61 -22.17
C ARG A 99 -6.16 1.19 -22.94
N ASP A 100 -6.33 1.44 -24.24
CA ASP A 100 -5.31 2.07 -25.07
C ASP A 100 -5.21 3.58 -24.78
N GLY A 101 -4.04 4.21 -24.87
CA GLY A 101 -3.83 5.62 -24.47
C GLY A 101 -4.46 6.72 -25.34
N GLU A 102 -5.24 6.37 -26.37
CA GLU A 102 -5.85 7.35 -27.28
C GLU A 102 -7.33 7.59 -26.96
N GLY A 103 -7.65 8.71 -26.32
CA GLY A 103 -9.02 9.18 -26.06
C GLY A 103 -9.02 10.55 -25.34
N LYS A 104 -10.13 11.27 -25.38
CA LYS A 104 -10.30 12.57 -24.70
C LYS A 104 -11.28 12.50 -23.52
N HIS A 105 -12.14 11.50 -23.49
CA HIS A 105 -13.21 11.33 -22.52
C HIS A 105 -13.03 9.98 -21.83
N ALA A 106 -12.47 10.00 -20.61
CA ALA A 106 -12.00 8.77 -19.94
C ALA A 106 -13.11 7.72 -19.72
N GLY A 107 -14.34 8.15 -19.40
CA GLY A 107 -15.50 7.28 -19.17
C GLY A 107 -15.18 6.00 -18.40
N LEU A 108 -15.92 4.92 -18.63
CA LEU A 108 -15.73 3.62 -17.95
C LEU A 108 -15.85 2.46 -18.92
N ALA A 109 -15.11 1.37 -18.69
CA ALA A 109 -15.38 0.09 -19.34
C ALA A 109 -16.54 -0.61 -18.61
N VAL A 110 -17.51 -1.15 -19.35
CA VAL A 110 -18.69 -1.82 -18.80
C VAL A 110 -18.58 -3.32 -19.05
N THR A 111 -18.78 -4.13 -18.02
CA THR A 111 -18.59 -5.59 -18.08
C THR A 111 -19.70 -6.35 -17.34
N GLY A 112 -19.80 -7.66 -17.57
CA GLY A 112 -20.74 -8.54 -16.86
C GLY A 112 -21.86 -9.07 -17.76
N THR A 113 -23.08 -9.09 -17.23
CA THR A 113 -24.30 -9.61 -17.86
C THR A 113 -25.43 -8.57 -17.85
N GLY A 114 -26.55 -8.86 -18.51
CA GLY A 114 -27.72 -7.96 -18.52
C GLY A 114 -28.36 -7.68 -17.15
N VAL A 115 -28.11 -8.51 -16.13
CA VAL A 115 -28.68 -8.36 -14.76
C VAL A 115 -27.62 -8.16 -13.68
N PHE A 116 -26.35 -8.23 -14.05
CA PHE A 116 -25.19 -7.95 -13.19
C PHE A 116 -24.16 -7.20 -14.05
N SER A 117 -24.09 -5.88 -13.90
CA SER A 117 -23.15 -5.04 -14.64
C SER A 117 -22.12 -4.47 -13.69
N VAL A 118 -20.85 -4.36 -14.10
CA VAL A 118 -19.78 -3.72 -13.34
C VAL A 118 -19.00 -2.78 -14.24
N ASP A 119 -18.81 -1.55 -13.78
CA ASP A 119 -18.01 -0.53 -14.44
C ASP A 119 -16.56 -0.58 -13.92
N LEU A 120 -15.58 -0.54 -14.82
CA LEU A 120 -14.14 -0.53 -14.53
C LEU A 120 -13.56 0.85 -14.88
N SER A 121 -12.96 1.53 -13.90
CA SER A 121 -12.42 2.89 -14.06
C SER A 121 -10.90 2.97 -14.20
N ASN A 122 -10.15 2.02 -13.64
CA ASN A 122 -8.70 2.13 -13.44
C ASN A 122 -7.91 1.21 -14.41
N LEU A 123 -8.36 1.14 -15.66
CA LEU A 123 -7.69 0.34 -16.69
C LEU A 123 -6.49 1.09 -17.29
N THR A 124 -5.39 0.36 -17.45
CA THR A 124 -4.13 0.85 -18.05
C THR A 124 -3.92 0.26 -19.45
N GLU A 125 -2.85 0.66 -20.15
CA GLU A 125 -2.46 0.03 -21.42
C GLU A 125 -2.02 -1.43 -21.27
N GLN A 126 -1.64 -1.84 -20.05
CA GLN A 126 -1.29 -3.21 -19.73
C GLN A 126 -2.53 -4.05 -19.43
N TRP A 127 -2.52 -5.30 -19.87
CA TRP A 127 -3.57 -6.28 -19.56
C TRP A 127 -3.66 -6.53 -18.06
N GLN A 128 -4.82 -6.21 -17.48
CA GLN A 128 -5.11 -6.43 -16.07
C GLN A 128 -6.12 -7.58 -15.91
N PRO A 129 -5.87 -8.54 -15.00
CA PRO A 129 -6.84 -9.58 -14.69
C PRO A 129 -8.02 -8.98 -13.92
N VAL A 130 -9.23 -9.41 -14.27
CA VAL A 130 -10.48 -9.05 -13.59
C VAL A 130 -11.17 -10.34 -13.14
N GLU A 131 -11.58 -10.38 -11.87
CA GLU A 131 -12.34 -11.48 -11.27
C GLU A 131 -13.57 -10.90 -10.56
N LEU A 132 -14.76 -11.30 -10.98
CA LEU A 132 -16.04 -10.86 -10.43
C LEU A 132 -16.84 -12.05 -9.94
N VAL A 133 -17.37 -11.98 -8.71
CA VAL A 133 -18.29 -12.98 -8.18
C VAL A 133 -19.69 -12.40 -8.16
N PHE A 134 -20.66 -13.15 -8.67
CA PHE A 134 -22.06 -12.76 -8.64
C PHE A 134 -22.99 -13.96 -8.55
N SER A 135 -24.22 -13.71 -8.10
CA SER A 135 -25.34 -14.64 -8.27
C SER A 135 -26.35 -14.10 -9.27
N THR A 136 -27.03 -15.01 -9.96
CA THR A 136 -28.17 -14.64 -10.80
C THR A 136 -29.41 -14.40 -9.94
N PRO A 137 -30.31 -13.48 -10.34
CA PRO A 137 -31.58 -13.32 -9.67
C PRO A 137 -32.42 -14.62 -9.73
N HIS A 138 -33.25 -14.85 -8.72
CA HIS A 138 -34.16 -15.99 -8.57
C HIS A 138 -35.38 -15.86 -9.50
N ARG A 139 -35.13 -15.80 -10.80
CA ARG A 139 -36.12 -15.79 -11.88
C ARG A 139 -35.52 -16.41 -13.13
N GLU A 140 -36.34 -17.09 -13.92
CA GLU A 140 -35.91 -17.69 -15.19
C GLU A 140 -35.66 -16.62 -16.25
N GLY A 141 -34.63 -16.83 -17.08
CA GLY A 141 -34.32 -15.99 -18.23
C GLY A 141 -32.94 -16.32 -18.82
N PRO A 142 -32.74 -16.11 -20.13
CA PRO A 142 -31.42 -16.26 -20.73
C PRO A 142 -30.45 -15.20 -20.17
N SER A 143 -29.18 -15.58 -20.07
CA SER A 143 -28.08 -14.66 -19.75
C SER A 143 -27.28 -14.39 -21.01
N SER A 144 -26.75 -13.18 -21.13
CA SER A 144 -25.77 -12.82 -22.16
C SER A 144 -24.72 -11.91 -21.53
N PHE A 145 -23.50 -12.00 -22.04
CA PHE A 145 -22.42 -11.11 -21.64
C PHE A 145 -22.60 -9.74 -22.28
N ARG A 146 -22.09 -8.73 -21.58
CA ARG A 146 -22.05 -7.35 -22.03
C ARG A 146 -20.68 -6.75 -21.73
N PHE A 147 -19.92 -6.47 -22.79
CA PHE A 147 -18.57 -5.91 -22.71
C PHE A 147 -18.48 -4.67 -23.56
N GLY A 148 -18.20 -3.53 -22.96
CA GLY A 148 -18.41 -2.25 -23.60
C GLY A 148 -17.79 -1.08 -22.88
N GLN A 149 -18.36 0.09 -23.10
CA GLN A 149 -17.98 1.32 -22.43
C GLN A 149 -19.14 2.29 -22.30
N TRP A 150 -19.06 3.14 -21.28
CA TRP A 150 -20.00 4.21 -20.98
C TRP A 150 -19.26 5.54 -20.93
N GLU A 151 -19.78 6.55 -21.64
CA GLU A 151 -19.24 7.92 -21.70
C GLU A 151 -17.73 8.01 -22.04
N SER A 152 -17.22 7.03 -22.78
CA SER A 152 -15.80 6.97 -23.16
C SER A 152 -15.61 7.00 -24.68
N ASP A 153 -14.53 7.62 -25.15
CA ASP A 153 -14.01 7.51 -26.52
C ASP A 153 -12.66 6.77 -26.59
N PHE A 154 -12.17 6.28 -25.45
CA PHE A 154 -11.02 5.39 -25.38
C PHE A 154 -11.37 4.05 -26.02
N ARG A 155 -10.33 3.36 -26.50
CA ARG A 155 -10.44 1.98 -26.96
C ARG A 155 -10.15 1.03 -25.80
N PHE A 156 -11.13 0.19 -25.48
CA PHE A 156 -10.97 -0.87 -24.49
C PHE A 156 -10.79 -2.21 -25.19
N ARG A 157 -9.97 -3.07 -24.58
CA ARG A 157 -9.72 -4.44 -25.03
C ARG A 157 -10.09 -5.42 -23.93
N PHE A 158 -10.64 -6.57 -24.33
CA PHE A 158 -11.04 -7.66 -23.46
C PHE A 158 -10.58 -9.00 -24.04
N ASP A 159 -10.16 -9.91 -23.18
CA ASP A 159 -9.67 -11.22 -23.61
C ASP A 159 -9.82 -12.30 -22.52
N GLY A 160 -9.74 -13.58 -22.91
CA GLY A 160 -9.69 -14.71 -21.99
C GLY A 160 -10.93 -14.87 -21.09
N LEU A 161 -12.13 -14.72 -21.65
CA LEU A 161 -13.37 -14.79 -20.87
C LEU A 161 -13.60 -16.20 -20.31
N GLN A 162 -13.92 -16.29 -19.02
CA GLN A 162 -14.25 -17.55 -18.36
C GLN A 162 -15.41 -17.34 -17.39
N LEU A 163 -16.37 -18.27 -17.42
CA LEU A 163 -17.47 -18.29 -16.46
C LEU A 163 -17.58 -19.67 -15.84
N CYS A 164 -17.34 -19.74 -14.53
CA CYS A 164 -17.44 -20.98 -13.76
C CYS A 164 -18.50 -20.82 -12.67
N ARG A 165 -19.18 -21.92 -12.30
CA ARG A 165 -19.93 -21.95 -11.04
C ARG A 165 -18.93 -21.69 -9.89
N ALA A 166 -19.33 -20.96 -8.87
CA ALA A 166 -18.51 -20.69 -7.69
C ALA A 166 -19.11 -21.38 -6.46
N VAL A 167 -18.27 -21.72 -5.50
CA VAL A 167 -18.72 -22.16 -4.17
C VAL A 167 -17.96 -21.36 -3.11
N PRO A 168 -18.66 -20.78 -2.12
CA PRO A 168 -18.01 -20.04 -1.05
C PRO A 168 -17.43 -20.99 0.00
N ALA A 169 -16.27 -20.62 0.54
CA ALA A 169 -15.82 -21.01 1.85
C ALA A 169 -15.80 -19.76 2.73
N HIS A 170 -16.39 -19.82 3.92
CA HIS A 170 -16.43 -18.70 4.87
C HIS A 170 -15.47 -18.94 6.04
N ALA A 171 -14.99 -17.86 6.65
CA ALA A 171 -14.15 -17.93 7.83
C ALA A 171 -14.94 -18.54 9.02
N ARG A 172 -14.27 -19.37 9.82
CA ARG A 172 -14.89 -20.09 10.95
C ARG A 172 -14.15 -19.86 12.26
N PHE A 173 -14.94 -19.68 13.32
CA PHE A 173 -14.50 -19.43 14.69
C PHE A 173 -15.30 -20.34 15.62
N GLY A 174 -14.84 -21.59 15.80
CA GLY A 174 -15.65 -22.63 16.44
C GLY A 174 -16.87 -22.99 15.58
N ALA A 175 -18.08 -22.87 16.14
CA ALA A 175 -19.33 -23.09 15.41
C ALA A 175 -19.79 -21.85 14.60
N VAL A 176 -19.21 -20.68 14.87
CA VAL A 176 -19.57 -19.42 14.22
C VAL A 176 -18.92 -19.32 12.84
N GLU A 177 -19.73 -19.04 11.83
CA GLU A 177 -19.30 -18.84 10.45
C GLU A 177 -19.62 -17.41 10.01
N LEU A 178 -18.60 -16.67 9.55
CA LEU A 178 -18.72 -15.27 9.12
C LEU A 178 -18.11 -15.10 7.72
N GLY A 179 -18.84 -14.44 6.84
CA GLY A 179 -18.37 -14.08 5.50
C GLY A 179 -17.84 -12.65 5.43
N ALA A 180 -17.36 -12.27 4.25
CA ALA A 180 -16.94 -10.90 3.97
C ALA A 180 -18.04 -9.88 4.36
N GLY A 181 -17.63 -8.80 5.05
CA GLY A 181 -18.51 -7.75 5.55
C GLY A 181 -19.02 -7.95 6.98
N GLU A 182 -18.77 -9.11 7.60
CA GLU A 182 -19.22 -9.43 8.97
C GLU A 182 -18.10 -9.28 10.01
N ARG A 183 -18.44 -8.79 11.20
CA ARG A 183 -17.52 -8.69 12.35
C ARG A 183 -18.29 -8.81 13.65
N ILE A 184 -17.69 -9.48 14.63
CA ILE A 184 -18.15 -9.49 16.03
C ILE A 184 -17.04 -8.90 16.90
N ALA A 185 -17.40 -8.00 17.80
CA ALA A 185 -16.51 -7.47 18.84
C ALA A 185 -17.20 -7.55 20.20
N GLY A 186 -16.80 -8.53 21.01
CA GLY A 186 -17.52 -8.86 22.24
C GLY A 186 -18.89 -9.45 21.90
N ASN A 187 -19.95 -8.71 22.21
CA ASN A 187 -21.34 -9.10 21.88
C ASN A 187 -21.92 -8.27 20.73
N ASP A 188 -21.16 -7.32 20.19
CA ASP A 188 -21.63 -6.45 19.12
C ASP A 188 -21.36 -7.09 17.75
N TYR A 189 -22.42 -7.34 17.00
CA TYR A 189 -22.37 -7.79 15.61
C TYR A 189 -22.53 -6.62 14.65
N PHE A 190 -21.64 -6.56 13.68
CA PHE A 190 -21.65 -5.61 12.59
C PHE A 190 -21.65 -6.36 11.28
N PHE A 191 -22.55 -5.99 10.38
CA PHE A 191 -22.52 -6.41 8.99
C PHE A 191 -22.67 -5.23 8.07
N ALA A 192 -21.78 -5.09 7.10
CA ALA A 192 -21.97 -4.22 5.94
C ALA A 192 -21.86 -5.09 4.68
N ALA A 193 -22.88 -5.06 3.82
CA ALA A 193 -22.86 -5.84 2.59
C ALA A 193 -21.70 -5.35 1.69
N PRO A 194 -20.78 -6.23 1.25
CA PRO A 194 -19.54 -5.82 0.57
C PRO A 194 -19.75 -5.49 -0.92
N MET A 195 -20.84 -4.79 -1.24
CA MET A 195 -21.27 -4.53 -2.63
C MET A 195 -20.30 -3.59 -3.34
N ALA A 196 -19.83 -2.55 -2.66
CA ALA A 196 -18.91 -1.56 -3.22
C ALA A 196 -17.47 -2.06 -3.20
N GLU A 197 -17.09 -2.75 -2.13
CA GLU A 197 -15.74 -3.24 -1.90
C GLU A 197 -15.38 -4.37 -2.87
N ASN A 198 -16.33 -5.27 -3.15
CA ASN A 198 -16.08 -6.47 -3.96
C ASN A 198 -16.84 -6.48 -5.30
N ASN A 199 -17.57 -5.42 -5.66
CA ASN A 199 -18.46 -5.36 -6.83
C ASN A 199 -19.34 -6.62 -6.96
N THR A 200 -19.97 -7.04 -5.86
CA THR A 200 -20.72 -8.30 -5.78
C THR A 200 -22.14 -8.10 -5.26
N ASN A 201 -23.07 -8.91 -5.74
CA ASN A 201 -24.45 -8.99 -5.24
C ASN A 201 -24.69 -10.18 -4.31
N VAL A 202 -23.65 -10.95 -3.97
CA VAL A 202 -23.75 -12.15 -3.14
C VAL A 202 -22.77 -12.09 -1.97
N CYS A 203 -23.28 -12.40 -0.78
CA CYS A 203 -22.50 -12.53 0.45
C CYS A 203 -23.17 -13.58 1.35
N ARG A 204 -22.52 -13.98 2.46
CA ARG A 204 -23.03 -15.08 3.31
C ARG A 204 -24.48 -14.88 3.76
N PRO A 205 -24.92 -13.67 4.20
CA PRO A 205 -26.31 -13.47 4.59
C PRO A 205 -27.31 -13.46 3.42
N THR A 206 -26.88 -13.28 2.15
CA THR A 206 -27.81 -13.23 1.00
C THR A 206 -28.52 -14.57 0.83
N ARG A 207 -29.85 -14.54 0.69
CA ARG A 207 -30.67 -15.75 0.47
C ARG A 207 -31.34 -15.76 -0.90
N GLU A 208 -32.24 -14.82 -1.12
CA GLU A 208 -33.05 -14.76 -2.33
C GLU A 208 -33.21 -13.32 -2.81
N PHE A 209 -33.16 -13.11 -4.12
CA PHE A 209 -33.41 -11.79 -4.72
C PHE A 209 -33.85 -11.89 -6.17
N THR A 210 -34.62 -10.92 -6.62
CA THR A 210 -35.07 -10.77 -8.01
C THR A 210 -34.57 -9.47 -8.67
N ALA A 211 -33.98 -8.58 -7.87
CA ALA A 211 -33.37 -7.32 -8.29
C ALA A 211 -32.11 -7.52 -9.15
N GLY A 212 -31.80 -6.52 -9.99
CA GLY A 212 -30.54 -6.48 -10.74
C GLY A 212 -29.40 -5.87 -9.92
N PHE A 213 -28.18 -5.93 -10.43
CA PHE A 213 -27.00 -5.31 -9.83
C PHE A 213 -26.23 -4.45 -10.83
N ASN A 214 -25.76 -3.29 -10.38
CA ASN A 214 -24.99 -2.35 -11.18
C ASN A 214 -23.84 -1.73 -10.36
N THR A 215 -22.63 -2.20 -10.62
CA THR A 215 -21.34 -1.82 -10.03
C THR A 215 -21.28 -2.08 -8.53
N TYR A 216 -22.00 -1.30 -7.73
CA TYR A 216 -22.05 -1.41 -6.28
C TYR A 216 -23.47 -1.29 -5.70
N ARG A 217 -24.51 -1.29 -6.54
CA ARG A 217 -25.90 -1.08 -6.11
C ARG A 217 -26.85 -2.16 -6.61
N MET A 218 -27.79 -2.53 -5.74
CA MET A 218 -28.95 -3.34 -6.11
C MET A 218 -30.02 -2.44 -6.74
N VAL A 219 -30.57 -2.85 -7.87
CA VAL A 219 -31.56 -2.08 -8.64
C VAL A 219 -32.90 -2.80 -8.61
N PHE A 220 -33.88 -2.16 -7.98
CA PHE A 220 -35.22 -2.68 -7.76
C PHE A 220 -36.22 -1.94 -8.66
N SER A 221 -37.01 -2.71 -9.40
CA SER A 221 -38.24 -2.25 -10.04
C SER A 221 -39.46 -2.79 -9.28
N ASP A 222 -40.66 -2.43 -9.74
CA ASP A 222 -41.91 -2.94 -9.15
C ASP A 222 -41.92 -4.47 -8.98
N GLY A 223 -42.25 -4.92 -7.77
CA GLY A 223 -42.33 -6.33 -7.40
C GLY A 223 -40.98 -7.00 -7.12
N MET A 224 -39.85 -6.31 -7.29
CA MET A 224 -38.53 -6.86 -6.98
C MET A 224 -38.24 -6.83 -5.49
N TYR A 225 -37.47 -7.82 -5.03
CA TYR A 225 -37.07 -7.95 -3.64
C TYR A 225 -35.67 -8.55 -3.48
N LEU A 226 -35.15 -8.43 -2.25
CA LEU A 226 -33.90 -9.02 -1.76
C LEU A 226 -34.10 -9.45 -0.31
N THR A 227 -33.59 -10.62 0.06
CA THR A 227 -33.66 -11.17 1.41
C THR A 227 -32.28 -11.51 1.97
N PHE A 228 -32.10 -11.19 3.24
CA PHE A 228 -30.93 -11.56 4.04
C PHE A 228 -31.35 -12.44 5.23
N GLU A 229 -30.50 -13.39 5.62
CA GLU A 229 -30.58 -14.14 6.88
C GLU A 229 -29.33 -13.88 7.71
N HIS A 230 -29.49 -13.13 8.80
CA HIS A 230 -28.45 -12.93 9.81
C HIS A 230 -28.59 -14.01 10.88
N ARG A 231 -27.88 -15.12 10.67
CA ARG A 231 -27.74 -16.21 11.64
C ARG A 231 -26.30 -16.29 12.12
N ILE A 232 -26.11 -16.23 13.43
CA ILE A 232 -24.83 -16.43 14.12
C ILE A 232 -25.03 -17.60 15.07
N ALA A 233 -24.38 -18.74 14.79
CA ALA A 233 -24.58 -19.96 15.56
C ALA A 233 -24.26 -19.71 17.04
N GLU A 234 -25.09 -20.24 17.96
CA GLU A 234 -24.93 -20.10 19.42
C GLU A 234 -25.07 -18.66 19.95
N HIS A 235 -25.37 -17.69 19.09
CA HIS A 235 -25.46 -16.26 19.42
C HIS A 235 -26.75 -15.62 18.87
N PRO A 236 -27.90 -15.81 19.53
CA PRO A 236 -29.16 -15.19 19.12
C PRO A 236 -29.06 -13.66 19.12
N VAL A 237 -29.69 -13.02 18.14
CA VAL A 237 -29.77 -11.55 18.03
C VAL A 237 -30.78 -11.04 19.05
N THR A 238 -30.37 -10.11 19.92
CA THR A 238 -31.20 -9.55 21.01
C THR A 238 -31.69 -8.14 20.74
N SER A 239 -30.92 -7.36 19.99
CA SER A 239 -31.29 -6.04 19.46
C SER A 239 -30.72 -5.90 18.05
N ALA A 240 -31.39 -5.16 17.18
CA ALA A 240 -30.88 -4.92 15.82
C ALA A 240 -31.39 -3.60 15.23
N ARG A 241 -30.49 -2.91 14.53
CA ARG A 241 -30.78 -1.73 13.73
C ARG A 241 -30.20 -1.89 12.34
N LEU A 242 -31.02 -1.60 11.35
CA LEU A 242 -30.69 -1.63 9.93
C LEU A 242 -30.39 -0.21 9.45
N PHE A 243 -29.43 -0.07 8.54
CA PHE A 243 -29.13 1.19 7.86
C PHE A 243 -29.07 0.95 6.35
N LEU A 244 -29.70 1.87 5.61
CA LEU A 244 -29.89 1.77 4.17
C LEU A 244 -29.46 3.07 3.48
N TRP A 245 -28.81 2.93 2.32
CA TRP A 245 -28.45 4.04 1.44
C TRP A 245 -29.24 3.86 0.16
N THR A 246 -30.18 4.75 -0.12
CA THR A 246 -31.09 4.56 -1.27
C THR A 246 -31.29 5.82 -2.07
N LYS A 247 -31.52 5.63 -3.38
CA LYS A 247 -31.93 6.67 -4.32
C LYS A 247 -33.18 6.22 -5.05
N HIS A 248 -34.20 7.07 -5.10
CA HIS A 248 -35.52 6.73 -5.60
C HIS A 248 -35.77 7.44 -6.93
N TYR A 249 -36.40 6.75 -7.86
CA TYR A 249 -36.71 7.26 -9.19
C TYR A 249 -38.20 7.08 -9.46
N GLY A 250 -38.93 8.18 -9.66
CA GLY A 250 -40.39 8.15 -9.79
C GLY A 250 -41.09 7.82 -8.45
N GLU A 251 -42.38 7.50 -8.51
CA GLU A 251 -43.16 7.13 -7.33
C GLU A 251 -42.94 5.65 -6.98
N ALA A 252 -41.93 5.38 -6.16
CA ALA A 252 -41.60 4.05 -5.65
C ALA A 252 -41.67 4.00 -4.12
N VAL A 253 -42.25 2.92 -3.59
CA VAL A 253 -42.31 2.64 -2.15
C VAL A 253 -41.32 1.53 -1.84
N PHE A 254 -40.34 1.81 -0.98
CA PHE A 254 -39.31 0.86 -0.55
C PHE A 254 -39.63 0.32 0.84
N ARG A 255 -40.11 -0.92 0.92
CA ARG A 255 -40.50 -1.56 2.19
C ARG A 255 -39.37 -2.39 2.77
N THR A 256 -39.21 -2.28 4.08
CA THR A 256 -38.33 -3.12 4.89
C THR A 256 -39.17 -3.98 5.83
N GLU A 257 -39.00 -5.28 5.74
CA GLU A 257 -39.69 -6.28 6.56
C GLU A 257 -38.67 -7.14 7.31
N ALA A 258 -39.05 -7.64 8.48
CA ALA A 258 -38.25 -8.58 9.27
C ALA A 258 -39.04 -9.83 9.67
N SER A 259 -38.32 -10.92 9.92
CA SER A 259 -38.87 -12.21 10.32
C SER A 259 -37.90 -13.00 11.22
N ARG A 260 -38.44 -13.92 12.03
CA ARG A 260 -37.67 -14.87 12.87
C ARG A 260 -37.49 -16.24 12.22
N ASP A 261 -38.30 -16.55 11.21
CA ASP A 261 -38.40 -17.87 10.60
C ASP A 261 -38.28 -17.85 9.07
N GLY A 262 -38.24 -16.66 8.47
CA GLY A 262 -38.22 -16.47 7.01
C GLY A 262 -39.57 -16.72 6.32
N ALA A 263 -40.61 -17.08 7.08
CA ALA A 263 -41.94 -17.40 6.57
C ALA A 263 -42.97 -16.33 6.95
N THR A 264 -42.93 -15.83 8.18
CA THR A 264 -43.86 -14.83 8.70
C THR A 264 -43.18 -13.46 8.74
N TRP A 265 -43.62 -12.54 7.89
CA TRP A 265 -42.98 -11.23 7.69
C TRP A 265 -43.76 -10.12 8.38
N THR A 266 -43.04 -9.22 9.05
CA THR A 266 -43.59 -8.00 9.66
C THR A 266 -42.93 -6.79 9.03
N GLU A 267 -43.71 -5.84 8.53
CA GLU A 267 -43.18 -4.55 8.07
C GLU A 267 -42.63 -3.75 9.25
N ILE A 268 -41.37 -3.33 9.15
CA ILE A 268 -40.65 -2.61 10.22
C ILE A 268 -40.30 -1.18 9.82
N GLY A 269 -40.43 -0.82 8.53
CA GLY A 269 -40.29 0.55 8.08
C GLY A 269 -40.34 0.72 6.57
N GLU A 270 -40.53 1.97 6.15
CA GLU A 270 -40.48 2.42 4.76
C GLU A 270 -39.40 3.52 4.65
N PRO A 271 -38.12 3.13 4.54
CA PRO A 271 -37.02 4.10 4.50
C PRO A 271 -37.07 4.90 3.20
N GLY A 272 -37.12 6.23 3.34
CA GLY A 272 -37.01 7.16 2.22
C GLY A 272 -35.59 7.27 1.65
N GLU A 273 -35.46 8.07 0.58
CA GLU A 273 -34.19 8.43 -0.04
C GLU A 273 -33.23 9.07 0.97
N GLY A 274 -31.94 8.71 0.89
CA GLY A 274 -30.91 9.28 1.75
C GLY A 274 -29.70 8.37 1.93
N GLU A 275 -28.66 8.95 2.53
CA GLU A 275 -27.34 8.32 2.72
C GLU A 275 -27.20 7.55 4.03
N LYS A 276 -28.22 7.39 4.87
CA LYS A 276 -28.16 6.49 6.06
C LYS A 276 -29.53 6.38 6.76
N THR A 277 -30.55 5.93 6.06
CA THR A 277 -31.88 5.82 6.66
C THR A 277 -31.93 4.60 7.60
N GLY A 278 -32.20 4.83 8.89
CA GLY A 278 -32.16 3.78 9.91
C GLY A 278 -33.53 3.20 10.25
N VAL A 279 -33.64 1.88 10.38
CA VAL A 279 -34.85 1.16 10.78
C VAL A 279 -34.53 0.25 11.96
N THR A 280 -35.31 0.31 13.04
CA THR A 280 -35.08 -0.52 14.25
C THR A 280 -35.96 -1.75 14.19
N VAL A 281 -35.39 -2.93 14.49
CA VAL A 281 -36.16 -4.17 14.58
C VAL A 281 -36.97 -4.17 15.89
N PRO A 282 -38.30 -4.37 15.85
CA PRO A 282 -39.12 -4.40 17.05
C PRO A 282 -38.73 -5.52 18.01
N GLU A 283 -38.78 -5.25 19.32
CA GLU A 283 -38.50 -6.24 20.38
C GLU A 283 -39.39 -7.48 20.29
N THR A 284 -40.59 -7.38 19.70
CA THR A 284 -41.49 -8.53 19.49
C THR A 284 -40.92 -9.59 18.54
N LEU A 285 -39.96 -9.23 17.71
CA LEU A 285 -39.24 -10.13 16.82
C LEU A 285 -37.93 -10.67 17.45
N LEU A 286 -37.63 -10.32 18.69
CA LEU A 286 -36.36 -10.60 19.37
C LEU A 286 -36.61 -11.32 20.72
N PRO A 287 -35.66 -12.15 21.21
CA PRO A 287 -34.42 -12.54 20.55
C PRO A 287 -34.66 -13.48 19.35
N ALA A 288 -33.81 -13.44 18.33
CA ALA A 288 -33.94 -14.25 17.13
C ALA A 288 -32.69 -15.11 16.88
N GLU A 289 -32.89 -16.43 16.76
CA GLU A 289 -31.83 -17.36 16.30
C GLU A 289 -31.34 -17.04 14.88
N ALA A 290 -32.23 -16.50 14.06
CA ALA A 290 -31.91 -15.91 12.77
C ALA A 290 -32.82 -14.70 12.53
N LEU A 291 -32.20 -13.55 12.30
CA LEU A 291 -32.91 -12.35 11.88
C LEU A 291 -32.98 -12.34 10.35
N TRP A 292 -34.17 -12.55 9.82
CA TRP A 292 -34.45 -12.42 8.39
C TRP A 292 -34.87 -10.99 8.08
N VAL A 293 -34.36 -10.44 6.99
CA VAL A 293 -34.71 -9.09 6.49
C VAL A 293 -35.10 -9.20 5.02
N ARG A 294 -36.22 -8.59 4.63
CA ARG A 294 -36.65 -8.47 3.23
C ARG A 294 -36.80 -7.01 2.86
N LEU A 295 -36.21 -6.66 1.74
CA LEU A 295 -36.28 -5.34 1.12
C LEU A 295 -37.03 -5.50 -0.19
N SER A 296 -38.07 -4.69 -0.42
CA SER A 296 -38.89 -4.80 -1.63
C SER A 296 -39.35 -3.44 -2.14
N VAL A 297 -39.60 -3.37 -3.45
CA VAL A 297 -40.19 -2.19 -4.10
C VAL A 297 -41.58 -2.49 -4.60
N SER A 298 -42.51 -1.57 -4.37
CA SER A 298 -43.76 -1.48 -5.12
C SER A 298 -43.92 -0.11 -5.73
N SER A 299 -44.38 -0.05 -6.98
CA SER A 299 -44.60 1.20 -7.70
C SER A 299 -45.77 1.06 -8.69
N ALA A 300 -46.76 1.93 -8.58
CA ALA A 300 -47.88 1.98 -9.52
C ALA A 300 -47.53 2.63 -10.88
N SER A 301 -46.43 3.38 -10.99
CA SER A 301 -46.07 4.20 -12.15
C SER A 301 -44.72 3.84 -12.79
N GLY A 302 -44.20 2.64 -12.53
CA GLY A 302 -42.90 2.18 -13.06
C GLY A 302 -41.65 2.83 -12.42
N GLY A 303 -41.75 3.41 -11.23
CA GLY A 303 -40.61 3.86 -10.45
C GLY A 303 -39.67 2.73 -10.02
N SER A 304 -38.44 3.09 -9.65
CA SER A 304 -37.38 2.17 -9.23
C SER A 304 -36.58 2.73 -8.05
N VAL A 305 -35.90 1.84 -7.32
CA VAL A 305 -35.02 2.21 -6.21
C VAL A 305 -33.66 1.60 -6.44
N GLN A 306 -32.61 2.39 -6.24
CA GLN A 306 -31.23 1.91 -6.18
C GLN A 306 -30.80 1.88 -4.72
N MET A 307 -30.37 0.72 -4.24
CA MET A 307 -29.79 0.56 -2.91
C MET A 307 -28.28 0.47 -3.02
N HIS A 308 -27.59 1.49 -2.53
CA HIS A 308 -26.13 1.62 -2.57
C HIS A 308 -25.44 0.98 -1.37
N GLY A 309 -26.19 0.67 -0.30
CA GLY A 309 -25.63 0.12 0.93
C GLY A 309 -26.70 -0.49 1.82
N TYR A 310 -26.30 -1.55 2.54
CA TYR A 310 -27.09 -2.21 3.57
C TYR A 310 -26.17 -2.58 4.73
N ARG A 311 -26.52 -2.15 5.94
CA ARG A 311 -25.77 -2.42 7.17
C ARG A 311 -26.70 -2.88 8.29
N VAL A 312 -26.20 -3.80 9.11
CA VAL A 312 -26.81 -4.24 10.37
C VAL A 312 -25.84 -3.96 11.50
N GLU A 313 -26.36 -3.35 12.57
CA GLU A 313 -25.72 -3.30 13.88
C GLU A 313 -26.64 -4.03 14.86
N ALA A 314 -26.11 -4.99 15.60
CA ALA A 314 -26.92 -5.82 16.49
C ALA A 314 -26.15 -6.23 17.73
N GLU A 315 -26.86 -6.48 18.83
CA GLU A 315 -26.30 -7.12 20.02
C GLU A 315 -26.66 -8.60 20.03
N LEU A 316 -25.69 -9.43 20.38
CA LEU A 316 -25.80 -10.88 20.46
C LEU A 316 -25.89 -11.34 21.93
N ASP A 317 -26.64 -12.41 22.17
CA ASP A 317 -26.55 -13.17 23.43
C ASP A 317 -25.40 -14.21 23.34
N GLY A 318 -24.96 -14.73 24.48
CA GLY A 318 -23.94 -15.77 24.58
C GLY A 318 -22.53 -15.27 24.96
N PRO A 319 -21.51 -16.15 24.92
CA PRO A 319 -20.14 -15.81 25.29
C PRO A 319 -19.51 -14.74 24.37
N PRO A 320 -18.83 -13.71 24.89
CA PRO A 320 -18.20 -12.69 24.04
C PRO A 320 -17.18 -13.29 23.06
N LEU A 321 -17.23 -12.84 21.80
CA LEU A 321 -16.36 -13.30 20.72
C LEU A 321 -15.75 -12.08 19.99
N THR A 322 -14.49 -12.19 19.57
CA THR A 322 -13.91 -11.23 18.62
C THR A 322 -13.53 -11.97 17.35
N ALA A 323 -14.20 -11.65 16.25
CA ALA A 323 -14.06 -12.36 14.99
C ALA A 323 -14.32 -11.42 13.81
N LYS A 324 -13.61 -11.60 12.70
CA LYS A 324 -13.82 -10.90 11.44
C LYS A 324 -14.05 -11.93 10.34
N GLY A 325 -15.16 -11.82 9.63
CA GLY A 325 -15.51 -12.70 8.53
C GLY A 325 -14.73 -12.39 7.26
N ASP A 326 -14.59 -13.43 6.44
CA ASP A 326 -14.03 -13.36 5.10
C ASP A 326 -14.63 -14.50 4.24
N THR A 327 -14.60 -14.37 2.92
CA THR A 327 -15.12 -15.38 1.98
C THR A 327 -14.10 -15.67 0.89
N ARG A 328 -13.69 -16.94 0.76
CA ARG A 328 -12.92 -17.44 -0.38
C ARG A 328 -13.86 -18.10 -1.38
N TRP A 329 -13.79 -17.70 -2.63
CA TRP A 329 -14.58 -18.29 -3.71
C TRP A 329 -13.75 -19.30 -4.48
N LEU A 330 -14.24 -20.54 -4.57
CA LEU A 330 -13.62 -21.61 -5.34
C LEU A 330 -14.39 -21.79 -6.65
N ALA A 331 -13.68 -21.73 -7.77
CA ALA A 331 -14.23 -21.96 -9.11
C ALA A 331 -14.44 -23.45 -9.33
N VAL A 332 -15.64 -23.84 -9.79
CA VAL A 332 -15.98 -25.22 -10.15
C VAL A 332 -15.74 -25.39 -11.65
N GLU A 333 -14.70 -26.14 -12.03
CA GLU A 333 -14.33 -26.43 -13.42
C GLU A 333 -14.90 -27.75 -13.94
N GLU A 334 -15.17 -28.68 -13.04
CA GLU A 334 -15.85 -29.94 -13.36
C GLU A 334 -16.84 -30.26 -12.24
N LEU A 335 -18.06 -30.63 -12.62
CA LEU A 335 -19.07 -31.15 -11.70
C LEU A 335 -19.97 -32.13 -12.45
N ALA A 336 -19.94 -33.40 -12.05
CA ALA A 336 -20.77 -34.44 -12.64
C ALA A 336 -22.27 -34.18 -12.41
N ASP A 337 -23.11 -34.57 -13.38
CA ASP A 337 -24.55 -34.40 -13.33
C ASP A 337 -25.17 -34.97 -12.05
N GLY A 338 -26.10 -34.21 -11.44
CA GLY A 338 -26.80 -34.60 -10.21
C GLY A 338 -25.93 -34.59 -8.94
N MET A 339 -24.71 -34.06 -9.04
CA MET A 339 -23.81 -33.88 -7.91
C MET A 339 -23.93 -32.47 -7.32
N ASP A 340 -23.96 -32.39 -5.99
CA ASP A 340 -23.84 -31.16 -5.23
C ASP A 340 -22.62 -31.22 -4.31
N LEU A 341 -22.07 -30.07 -3.95
CA LEU A 341 -20.84 -30.00 -3.18
C LEU A 341 -20.88 -28.89 -2.12
N SER A 342 -20.14 -29.11 -1.04
CA SER A 342 -19.88 -28.11 -0.01
C SER A 342 -18.41 -28.15 0.38
N VAL A 343 -17.89 -26.98 0.74
CA VAL A 343 -16.47 -26.80 1.08
C VAL A 343 -16.37 -26.14 2.45
N GLU A 344 -15.56 -26.74 3.33
CA GLU A 344 -15.04 -26.09 4.54
C GLU A 344 -13.54 -25.91 4.34
N ALA A 345 -13.03 -24.70 4.51
CA ALA A 345 -11.64 -24.40 4.12
C ALA A 345 -10.90 -23.51 5.11
N PRO A 346 -10.80 -23.89 6.40
CA PRO A 346 -10.06 -23.10 7.40
C PRO A 346 -8.62 -22.81 6.97
N GLY A 347 -7.97 -23.76 6.27
CA GLY A 347 -6.60 -23.58 5.78
C GLY A 347 -6.42 -22.46 4.74
N LEU A 348 -7.49 -21.97 4.10
CA LEU A 348 -7.41 -20.87 3.14
C LEU A 348 -7.44 -19.47 3.77
N PHE A 349 -7.58 -19.38 5.10
CA PHE A 349 -7.67 -18.10 5.82
C PHE A 349 -6.43 -17.81 6.66
N SER A 350 -5.71 -18.83 7.10
CA SER A 350 -4.47 -18.68 7.88
C SER A 350 -3.51 -19.85 7.62
N PRO A 351 -2.20 -19.58 7.42
CA PRO A 351 -1.18 -20.63 7.34
C PRO A 351 -1.06 -21.48 8.60
N ASP A 352 -1.41 -20.94 9.78
CA ASP A 352 -1.44 -21.72 11.03
C ASP A 352 -2.50 -22.82 10.99
N ASP A 353 -3.52 -22.65 10.15
CA ASP A 353 -4.61 -23.59 9.92
C ASP A 353 -4.40 -24.43 8.65
N ALA A 354 -3.21 -24.37 8.03
CA ALA A 354 -2.91 -25.08 6.79
C ALA A 354 -3.18 -26.59 6.87
N GLU A 355 -2.92 -27.22 8.02
CA GLU A 355 -3.23 -28.64 8.28
C GLU A 355 -4.73 -28.91 8.45
N LYS A 356 -5.51 -27.92 8.89
CA LYS A 356 -6.99 -28.00 8.89
C LYS A 356 -7.54 -27.91 7.46
N GLY A 357 -6.75 -27.39 6.52
CA GLY A 357 -6.87 -27.65 5.10
C GLY A 357 -8.19 -27.26 4.45
N VAL A 358 -8.52 -27.98 3.38
CA VAL A 358 -9.82 -27.93 2.69
C VAL A 358 -10.52 -29.27 2.79
N THR A 359 -11.75 -29.27 3.29
CA THR A 359 -12.64 -30.43 3.34
C THR A 359 -13.70 -30.30 2.26
N LEU A 360 -13.65 -31.22 1.29
CA LEU A 360 -14.66 -31.35 0.24
C LEU A 360 -15.67 -32.43 0.62
N ARG A 361 -16.96 -32.08 0.65
CA ARG A 361 -18.07 -33.03 0.79
C ARG A 361 -18.93 -33.01 -0.48
N LEU A 362 -19.20 -34.19 -1.01
CA LEU A 362 -19.97 -34.39 -2.23
C LEU A 362 -21.26 -35.15 -1.93
N ARG A 363 -22.34 -34.79 -2.61
CA ARG A 363 -23.63 -35.47 -2.53
C ARG A 363 -24.13 -35.78 -3.94
N GLN A 364 -24.42 -37.04 -4.22
CA GLN A 364 -25.06 -37.46 -5.46
C GLN A 364 -26.54 -37.71 -5.18
N ASN A 365 -27.43 -36.97 -5.86
CA ASN A 365 -28.88 -37.10 -5.69
C ASN A 365 -29.32 -37.03 -4.20
N GLY A 366 -28.66 -36.18 -3.42
CA GLY A 366 -28.94 -35.97 -1.98
C GLY A 366 -28.26 -36.94 -1.01
N ALA A 367 -27.59 -38.00 -1.47
CA ALA A 367 -26.82 -38.91 -0.62
C ALA A 367 -25.33 -38.58 -0.64
N GLU A 368 -24.68 -38.56 0.52
CA GLU A 368 -23.24 -38.28 0.64
C GLU A 368 -22.41 -39.38 -0.04
N THR A 369 -21.38 -38.97 -0.79
CA THR A 369 -20.49 -39.88 -1.51
C THR A 369 -19.14 -39.98 -0.82
N GLY A 370 -18.63 -41.21 -0.71
CA GLY A 370 -17.26 -41.47 -0.29
C GLY A 370 -16.32 -41.55 -1.51
N GLY A 371 -15.03 -41.40 -1.28
CA GLY A 371 -14.02 -41.45 -2.33
C GLY A 371 -12.71 -40.82 -1.90
N GLU A 372 -11.74 -40.83 -2.81
CA GLU A 372 -10.47 -40.11 -2.63
C GLU A 372 -10.60 -38.70 -3.22
N ALA A 373 -9.89 -37.76 -2.59
CA ALA A 373 -9.67 -36.42 -3.09
C ALA A 373 -8.19 -36.07 -3.02
N ALA A 374 -7.75 -35.22 -3.93
CA ALA A 374 -6.39 -34.70 -3.98
C ALA A 374 -6.42 -33.17 -4.06
N LEU A 375 -5.45 -32.53 -3.42
CA LEU A 375 -5.16 -31.12 -3.58
C LEU A 375 -3.81 -30.99 -4.26
N LEU A 376 -3.77 -30.26 -5.37
CA LEU A 376 -2.59 -29.95 -6.14
C LEU A 376 -2.23 -28.48 -5.91
N ASP A 377 -0.93 -28.20 -5.89
CA ASP A 377 -0.35 -26.87 -6.00
C ASP A 377 0.35 -26.79 -7.37
N GLY A 378 -0.22 -25.99 -8.28
CA GLY A 378 0.06 -26.09 -9.71
C GLY A 378 -0.26 -27.48 -10.24
N ASP A 379 0.72 -28.12 -10.87
CA ASP A 379 0.60 -29.48 -11.42
C ASP A 379 1.08 -30.57 -10.43
N THR A 380 1.51 -30.18 -9.23
CA THR A 380 2.09 -31.12 -8.24
C THR A 380 1.06 -31.46 -7.19
N VAL A 381 0.86 -32.76 -6.94
CA VAL A 381 0.00 -33.22 -5.83
C VAL A 381 0.64 -32.84 -4.49
N PHE A 382 0.00 -31.92 -3.77
CA PHE A 382 0.43 -31.45 -2.45
C PHE A 382 -0.11 -32.35 -1.34
N SER A 383 -1.41 -32.69 -1.35
CA SER A 383 -2.00 -33.59 -0.36
C SER A 383 -3.08 -34.51 -0.95
N ARG A 384 -3.32 -35.64 -0.28
CA ARG A 384 -4.35 -36.65 -0.62
C ARG A 384 -5.09 -37.07 0.63
N GLY A 385 -6.38 -37.32 0.49
CA GLY A 385 -7.24 -37.74 1.60
C GLY A 385 -8.56 -38.32 1.10
N LYS A 386 -9.46 -38.61 2.02
CA LYS A 386 -10.83 -39.03 1.67
C LYS A 386 -11.76 -37.82 1.61
N LEU A 387 -12.83 -37.94 0.82
CA LEU A 387 -13.95 -37.01 0.90
C LEU A 387 -14.48 -36.92 2.35
N GLY A 388 -14.74 -35.69 2.80
CA GLY A 388 -15.13 -35.40 4.18
C GLY A 388 -13.98 -35.26 5.18
N GLU A 389 -12.73 -35.52 4.80
CA GLU A 389 -11.54 -35.27 5.62
C GLU A 389 -10.80 -34.01 5.14
N PRO A 390 -10.06 -33.29 6.02
CA PRO A 390 -9.17 -32.20 5.62
C PRO A 390 -8.07 -32.62 4.63
N LEU A 391 -7.92 -31.84 3.57
CA LEU A 391 -6.75 -31.86 2.68
C LEU A 391 -5.85 -30.68 3.05
N PRO A 392 -4.66 -30.91 3.66
CA PRO A 392 -3.74 -29.83 3.98
C PRO A 392 -3.41 -28.96 2.75
N VAL A 393 -3.21 -27.66 2.99
CA VAL A 393 -2.84 -26.68 1.96
C VAL A 393 -1.40 -26.18 2.16
N PRO A 394 -0.78 -25.57 1.14
CA PRO A 394 0.51 -24.90 1.32
C PRO A 394 0.45 -23.81 2.39
N SER A 395 1.49 -23.75 3.23
CA SER A 395 1.70 -22.70 4.24
C SER A 395 2.94 -21.84 3.97
N ALA A 396 3.72 -22.18 2.94
CA ALA A 396 4.85 -21.36 2.50
C ALA A 396 4.34 -20.02 1.97
N SER A 397 5.11 -18.95 2.13
CA SER A 397 4.75 -17.66 1.52
C SER A 397 4.79 -17.74 0.00
N GLY A 398 3.95 -16.93 -0.63
CA GLY A 398 3.83 -16.87 -2.08
C GLY A 398 2.44 -17.22 -2.58
N ARG A 399 2.35 -17.32 -3.91
CA ARG A 399 1.11 -17.58 -4.63
C ARG A 399 1.02 -19.06 -5.01
N HIS A 400 -0.04 -19.72 -4.54
CA HIS A 400 -0.28 -21.15 -4.73
C HIS A 400 -1.55 -21.35 -5.57
N PRO A 401 -1.44 -21.69 -6.86
CA PRO A 401 -2.59 -22.08 -7.67
C PRO A 401 -3.08 -23.46 -7.26
N LEU A 402 -4.12 -23.51 -6.43
CA LEU A 402 -4.67 -24.75 -5.89
C LEU A 402 -5.71 -25.36 -6.83
N THR A 403 -5.59 -26.67 -7.05
CA THR A 403 -6.63 -27.49 -7.69
C THR A 403 -7.06 -28.61 -6.75
N ILE A 404 -8.35 -28.71 -6.46
CA ILE A 404 -8.91 -29.81 -5.65
C ILE A 404 -9.66 -30.74 -6.59
N GLU A 405 -9.26 -32.00 -6.62
CA GLU A 405 -9.81 -33.01 -7.52
C GLU A 405 -10.41 -34.18 -6.75
N ALA A 406 -11.60 -34.59 -7.17
CA ALA A 406 -12.24 -35.84 -6.79
C ALA A 406 -12.95 -36.42 -8.02
N LYS A 407 -13.49 -37.63 -7.92
CA LYS A 407 -14.18 -38.26 -9.06
C LYS A 407 -15.36 -37.40 -9.55
N GLY A 408 -15.22 -36.83 -10.75
CA GLY A 408 -16.24 -35.99 -11.38
C GLY A 408 -16.35 -34.59 -10.80
N VAL A 409 -15.35 -34.13 -10.03
CA VAL A 409 -15.30 -32.79 -9.45
C VAL A 409 -13.91 -32.21 -9.55
N ARG A 410 -13.81 -30.97 -10.03
CA ARG A 410 -12.58 -30.18 -10.02
C ARG A 410 -12.89 -28.76 -9.56
N LEU A 411 -12.21 -28.31 -8.51
CA LEU A 411 -12.27 -26.95 -7.99
C LEU A 411 -10.92 -26.24 -8.15
N ARG A 412 -10.93 -24.93 -8.39
CA ARG A 412 -9.74 -24.09 -8.40
C ARG A 412 -9.85 -22.90 -7.46
N HIS A 413 -8.72 -22.56 -6.85
CA HIS A 413 -8.53 -21.35 -6.06
C HIS A 413 -7.07 -20.90 -6.17
N THR A 414 -6.81 -19.61 -5.94
CA THR A 414 -5.44 -19.13 -5.73
C THR A 414 -5.30 -18.77 -4.26
N LEU A 415 -4.42 -19.47 -3.55
CA LEU A 415 -4.08 -19.15 -2.17
C LEU A 415 -2.83 -18.24 -2.19
N ASP A 416 -2.99 -17.00 -1.74
CA ASP A 416 -1.88 -16.07 -1.53
C ASP A 416 -1.50 -16.08 -0.05
N VAL A 417 -0.30 -16.55 0.27
CA VAL A 417 0.26 -16.55 1.62
C VAL A 417 1.23 -15.39 1.76
N SER A 418 0.99 -14.50 2.72
CA SER A 418 1.81 -13.31 2.97
C SER A 418 3.27 -13.66 3.30
N GLU A 419 4.21 -12.80 2.88
CA GLU A 419 5.64 -12.93 3.23
C GLU A 419 5.91 -12.88 4.73
N TYR A 420 4.96 -12.37 5.52
CA TYR A 420 5.01 -12.47 6.98
C TYR A 420 5.32 -13.90 7.44
N TYR A 421 4.79 -14.91 6.76
CA TYR A 421 4.97 -16.32 7.13
C TYR A 421 6.20 -16.99 6.50
N SER A 422 7.06 -16.26 5.81
CA SER A 422 8.21 -16.84 5.13
C SER A 422 9.20 -17.50 6.11
N THR A 423 9.59 -18.73 5.79
CA THR A 423 10.61 -19.51 6.51
C THR A 423 11.88 -19.72 5.68
N ALA A 424 11.97 -19.10 4.50
CA ALA A 424 13.02 -19.34 3.52
C ALA A 424 14.38 -18.69 3.86
N TYR A 425 14.45 -17.89 4.92
CA TYR A 425 15.62 -17.06 5.23
C TYR A 425 16.24 -17.33 6.61
N GLY A 426 17.43 -16.78 6.82
CA GLY A 426 18.15 -16.80 8.08
C GLY A 426 18.89 -18.10 8.36
N GLU A 427 19.81 -18.06 9.32
CA GLU A 427 20.69 -19.18 9.66
C GLU A 427 20.83 -19.33 11.18
N ARG A 428 20.80 -20.57 11.66
CA ARG A 428 21.02 -20.90 13.08
C ARG A 428 22.47 -20.72 13.47
N LEU A 429 22.73 -20.12 14.64
CA LEU A 429 24.06 -19.89 15.20
C LEU A 429 24.35 -20.78 16.43
N GLY A 430 23.34 -21.41 17.00
CA GLY A 430 23.45 -22.25 18.20
C GLY A 430 22.10 -22.42 18.89
N ASP A 431 22.13 -22.90 20.14
CA ASP A 431 20.91 -23.19 20.90
C ASP A 431 20.06 -21.93 21.14
N GLY A 432 18.95 -21.84 20.39
CA GLY A 432 18.00 -20.75 20.47
C GLY A 432 18.49 -19.43 19.84
N LEU A 433 19.63 -19.42 19.15
CA LEU A 433 20.15 -18.25 18.44
C LEU A 433 20.15 -18.46 16.93
N TRP A 434 19.70 -17.46 16.21
CA TRP A 434 19.79 -17.40 14.75
C TRP A 434 19.91 -15.96 14.28
N TRP A 435 20.25 -15.77 13.00
CA TRP A 435 20.37 -14.44 12.43
C TRP A 435 19.71 -14.35 11.05
N ALA A 436 19.40 -13.14 10.63
CA ALA A 436 18.93 -12.83 9.28
C ALA A 436 19.43 -11.45 8.83
N SER A 437 19.43 -11.21 7.52
CA SER A 437 19.60 -9.87 6.94
C SER A 437 18.53 -8.89 7.48
N SER A 438 18.89 -7.61 7.56
CA SER A 438 18.02 -6.49 7.97
C SER A 438 16.74 -6.38 7.13
N GLY A 439 16.76 -6.81 5.87
CA GLY A 439 15.60 -6.71 4.96
C GLY A 439 14.39 -7.58 5.33
N TRP A 440 14.55 -8.53 6.26
CA TRP A 440 13.48 -9.43 6.68
C TRP A 440 12.70 -8.90 7.88
N ARG A 441 11.37 -9.00 7.83
CA ARG A 441 10.51 -8.84 9.01
C ARG A 441 10.44 -10.17 9.74
N ILE A 442 10.76 -10.19 11.04
CA ILE A 442 10.79 -11.41 11.85
C ILE A 442 9.55 -11.52 12.76
N PRO A 443 8.59 -12.42 12.43
CA PRO A 443 7.43 -12.67 13.27
C PRO A 443 7.81 -13.26 14.62
N ARG A 444 7.01 -12.92 15.63
CA ARG A 444 7.12 -13.45 16.99
C ARG A 444 7.03 -14.98 17.04
N GLY A 445 6.08 -15.57 16.30
CA GLY A 445 5.83 -17.02 16.29
C GLY A 445 6.67 -17.84 15.29
N ARG A 446 7.50 -17.21 14.48
CA ARG A 446 8.22 -17.90 13.39
C ARG A 446 9.15 -19.01 13.93
N PRO A 447 9.20 -20.20 13.30
CA PRO A 447 10.12 -21.26 13.70
C PRO A 447 11.60 -20.91 13.44
N LEU A 448 12.51 -21.71 14.02
CA LEU A 448 13.94 -21.60 13.72
C LEU A 448 14.22 -21.91 12.24
N PRO A 449 15.18 -21.22 11.60
CA PRO A 449 15.58 -21.55 10.24
C PRO A 449 16.20 -22.94 10.15
N ALA A 450 16.12 -23.56 8.96
CA ALA A 450 16.75 -24.85 8.71
C ALA A 450 18.26 -24.74 8.43
N ALA A 451 18.69 -23.63 7.82
CA ALA A 451 20.10 -23.39 7.51
C ALA A 451 20.93 -23.13 8.77
N GLU A 452 22.22 -23.47 8.71
CA GLU A 452 23.19 -23.24 9.78
C GLU A 452 24.24 -22.23 9.31
N GLY A 453 24.50 -21.25 10.16
CA GLY A 453 25.43 -20.15 9.94
C GLY A 453 26.56 -20.19 10.95
N LYS A 454 27.55 -19.32 10.77
CA LYS A 454 28.71 -19.24 11.67
C LYS A 454 28.81 -17.93 12.43
N ALA A 455 28.20 -16.87 11.91
CA ALA A 455 28.27 -15.54 12.46
C ALA A 455 27.09 -14.72 11.93
N VAL A 456 26.72 -13.68 12.67
CA VAL A 456 26.01 -12.53 12.12
C VAL A 456 26.97 -11.81 11.17
N ARG A 457 26.51 -11.45 9.96
CA ARG A 457 27.36 -10.85 8.92
C ARG A 457 26.82 -9.52 8.44
N ILE A 458 27.71 -8.55 8.31
CA ILE A 458 27.41 -7.21 7.79
C ILE A 458 28.51 -6.79 6.80
N GLU A 459 28.14 -6.13 5.70
CA GLU A 459 29.08 -5.57 4.74
C GLU A 459 28.75 -4.09 4.50
N THR A 460 29.75 -3.23 4.68
CA THR A 460 29.52 -1.78 4.71
C THR A 460 30.71 -1.00 4.14
N ALA A 461 30.48 0.18 3.59
CA ALA A 461 31.51 1.15 3.26
C ALA A 461 31.95 1.93 4.51
N GLN A 462 33.01 2.73 4.38
CA GLN A 462 33.37 3.68 5.43
C GLN A 462 32.29 4.78 5.50
N ASN A 463 31.93 5.23 6.71
CA ASN A 463 30.90 6.25 6.99
C ASN A 463 29.45 5.83 6.71
N GLU A 464 29.21 4.56 6.40
CA GLU A 464 27.87 4.03 6.15
C GLU A 464 27.32 3.34 7.41
N ALA A 465 25.99 3.28 7.56
CA ALA A 465 25.37 2.45 8.57
C ALA A 465 24.65 1.25 7.92
N GLU A 466 25.07 0.02 8.25
CA GLU A 466 24.43 -1.20 7.77
C GLU A 466 24.11 -2.14 8.93
N ALA A 467 23.14 -3.02 8.74
CA ALA A 467 22.58 -3.81 9.83
C ALA A 467 22.27 -5.27 9.50
N ALA A 468 22.18 -6.07 10.55
CA ALA A 468 21.61 -7.42 10.52
C ALA A 468 20.79 -7.65 11.79
N GLN A 469 20.03 -8.75 11.84
CA GLN A 469 19.25 -9.11 13.02
C GLN A 469 19.81 -10.34 13.72
N LEU A 470 20.15 -10.21 15.00
CA LEU A 470 20.35 -11.35 15.91
C LEU A 470 19.00 -11.69 16.54
N VAL A 471 18.62 -12.96 16.57
CA VAL A 471 17.34 -13.40 17.12
C VAL A 471 17.55 -14.38 18.25
N VAL A 472 16.92 -14.08 19.40
CA VAL A 472 16.85 -14.96 20.55
C VAL A 472 15.49 -15.65 20.56
N ARG A 473 15.47 -16.97 20.45
CA ARG A 473 14.29 -17.83 20.50
C ARG A 473 14.51 -19.02 21.44
N PRO A 474 14.26 -18.86 22.74
CA PRO A 474 14.65 -19.86 23.71
C PRO A 474 13.62 -21.00 23.78
N GLN A 475 14.08 -22.19 24.20
CA GLN A 475 13.18 -23.34 24.42
C GLN A 475 12.40 -23.22 25.73
N GLU A 476 12.99 -22.55 26.73
CA GLU A 476 12.36 -22.19 28.00
C GLU A 476 12.32 -20.65 28.12
N THR A 477 11.46 -20.11 28.97
CA THR A 477 11.39 -18.65 29.13
C THR A 477 12.70 -18.12 29.72
N LEU A 478 13.35 -17.19 29.02
CA LEU A 478 14.50 -16.45 29.55
C LEU A 478 14.03 -15.17 30.22
N ARG A 479 14.56 -14.90 31.42
CA ARG A 479 14.25 -13.67 32.18
C ARG A 479 15.44 -12.73 32.17
N GLY A 480 15.16 -11.45 31.99
CA GLY A 480 16.19 -10.41 32.00
C GLY A 480 17.23 -10.53 30.88
N VAL A 481 16.80 -10.85 29.65
CA VAL A 481 17.68 -10.92 28.49
C VAL A 481 18.28 -9.55 28.17
N THR A 482 19.59 -9.52 27.98
CA THR A 482 20.38 -8.39 27.48
C THR A 482 21.32 -8.86 26.40
N VAL A 483 21.49 -8.05 25.35
CA VAL A 483 22.47 -8.26 24.29
C VAL A 483 23.47 -7.10 24.28
N THR A 484 24.76 -7.41 24.24
CA THR A 484 25.86 -6.44 24.19
C THR A 484 26.91 -6.83 23.15
N ALA A 485 27.40 -5.87 22.37
CA ALA A 485 28.46 -6.09 21.39
C ALA A 485 29.85 -5.87 22.00
N SER A 486 30.85 -6.63 21.52
CA SER A 486 32.26 -6.34 21.76
C SER A 486 32.77 -5.26 20.78
N ALA A 487 33.98 -4.74 21.04
CA ALA A 487 34.73 -4.09 19.96
C ALA A 487 35.03 -5.11 18.84
N LEU A 488 35.17 -4.62 17.61
CA LEU A 488 35.49 -5.46 16.45
C LEU A 488 36.96 -5.26 16.08
N GLU A 489 37.71 -6.35 16.04
CA GLU A 489 39.13 -6.35 15.69
C GLU A 489 39.31 -6.60 14.19
N GLY A 490 40.05 -5.72 13.52
CA GLY A 490 40.30 -5.75 12.08
C GLY A 490 41.79 -5.83 11.70
N PRO A 491 42.11 -5.58 10.42
CA PRO A 491 43.47 -5.70 9.90
C PRO A 491 44.45 -4.77 10.61
N GLY A 492 45.67 -5.26 10.87
CA GLY A 492 46.74 -4.45 11.48
C GLY A 492 46.45 -3.99 12.91
N GLY A 493 45.47 -4.59 13.60
CA GLY A 493 45.04 -4.17 14.93
C GLY A 493 44.09 -2.98 14.95
N ALA A 494 43.51 -2.62 13.79
CA ALA A 494 42.45 -1.63 13.72
C ALA A 494 41.22 -2.07 14.53
N LEU A 495 40.49 -1.12 15.10
CA LEU A 495 39.33 -1.38 15.94
C LEU A 495 38.13 -0.57 15.45
N ILE A 496 36.98 -1.24 15.33
CA ILE A 496 35.68 -0.57 15.44
C ILE A 496 35.30 -0.68 16.93
N PRO A 497 35.20 0.44 17.66
CA PRO A 497 34.87 0.40 19.08
C PRO A 497 33.46 -0.17 19.29
N ALA A 498 33.17 -0.69 20.48
CA ALA A 498 31.86 -1.29 20.78
C ALA A 498 30.72 -0.28 20.60
N GLU A 499 30.99 1.01 20.83
CA GLU A 499 30.09 2.14 20.61
C GLU A 499 29.74 2.34 19.12
N GLY A 500 30.56 1.82 18.20
CA GLY A 500 30.27 1.77 16.76
C GLY A 500 29.26 0.66 16.38
N VAL A 501 28.81 -0.15 17.35
CA VAL A 501 27.82 -1.21 17.19
C VAL A 501 26.60 -0.91 18.06
N SER A 502 25.50 -0.51 17.43
CA SER A 502 24.21 -0.32 18.10
C SER A 502 23.45 -1.63 18.18
N VAL A 503 22.91 -1.95 19.36
CA VAL A 503 22.00 -3.08 19.58
C VAL A 503 20.63 -2.55 19.98
N LEU A 504 19.70 -2.55 19.03
CA LEU A 504 18.34 -2.04 19.22
C LEU A 504 17.37 -3.21 19.33
N ARG A 505 16.44 -3.14 20.29
CA ARG A 505 15.41 -4.18 20.43
C ARG A 505 14.38 -3.99 19.32
N VAL A 506 14.09 -5.03 18.55
CA VAL A 506 12.97 -4.98 17.60
C VAL A 506 11.68 -5.23 18.37
N ARG A 507 10.82 -4.21 18.48
CA ARG A 507 9.50 -4.32 19.11
C ARG A 507 8.46 -4.71 18.06
N HIS A 508 7.42 -5.45 18.47
CA HIS A 508 6.25 -5.71 17.64
C HIS A 508 5.09 -4.78 18.01
N VAL A 509 4.38 -4.26 17.00
CA VAL A 509 3.14 -3.49 17.15
C VAL A 509 1.94 -4.32 16.66
N PRO A 510 0.75 -4.18 17.27
CA PRO A 510 -0.40 -5.01 16.94
C PRO A 510 -1.12 -4.48 15.69
N VAL A 511 -0.96 -5.14 14.55
CA VAL A 511 -1.80 -4.86 13.37
C VAL A 511 -3.08 -5.68 13.49
N THR A 512 -4.20 -5.02 13.74
CA THR A 512 -5.52 -5.67 13.83
C THR A 512 -6.36 -5.52 12.56
N THR A 513 -6.09 -4.45 11.81
CA THR A 513 -6.69 -4.18 10.50
C THR A 513 -5.56 -4.07 9.50
N PRO A 514 -5.38 -5.07 8.62
CA PRO A 514 -4.39 -5.00 7.55
C PRO A 514 -4.62 -3.78 6.65
N THR A 515 -3.53 -3.20 6.16
CA THR A 515 -3.54 -2.05 5.26
C THR A 515 -4.18 -2.39 3.91
N ASP A 516 -3.84 -3.56 3.37
CA ASP A 516 -4.39 -4.09 2.13
C ASP A 516 -4.36 -5.63 2.12
N ARG A 517 -4.59 -6.23 0.95
CA ARG A 517 -4.65 -7.69 0.75
C ARG A 517 -3.34 -8.44 1.01
N THR A 518 -2.20 -7.75 1.08
CA THR A 518 -0.88 -8.35 1.31
C THR A 518 -0.46 -8.36 2.77
N GLY A 519 -1.04 -7.43 3.56
CA GLY A 519 -0.91 -7.39 5.00
C GLY A 519 -1.72 -8.47 5.70
N VAL A 520 -1.32 -8.79 6.93
CA VAL A 520 -2.01 -9.76 7.79
C VAL A 520 -2.18 -9.23 9.21
N ALA A 521 -3.29 -9.58 9.85
CA ALA A 521 -3.57 -9.16 11.22
C ALA A 521 -2.69 -9.97 12.18
N ALA A 522 -1.59 -9.37 12.63
CA ALA A 522 -0.58 -10.01 13.47
C ALA A 522 0.28 -8.95 14.19
N PRO A 523 1.12 -9.36 15.17
CA PRO A 523 2.18 -8.49 15.69
C PRO A 523 3.30 -8.31 14.64
N TRP A 524 3.52 -7.09 14.17
CA TRP A 524 4.55 -6.76 13.17
C TRP A 524 5.77 -6.07 13.78
N PRO A 525 7.00 -6.49 13.45
CA PRO A 525 8.21 -5.86 13.94
C PRO A 525 8.45 -4.53 13.22
N ASP A 526 8.52 -3.42 13.95
CA ASP A 526 8.79 -2.11 13.33
C ASP A 526 9.60 -1.15 14.19
N PRO A 527 9.23 -0.82 15.45
CA PRO A 527 10.02 0.10 16.27
C PRO A 527 11.33 -0.54 16.70
N LEU A 528 12.39 0.27 16.75
CA LEU A 528 13.75 -0.12 17.13
C LEU A 528 14.23 0.60 18.41
N PRO A 529 13.52 0.49 19.55
CA PRO A 529 13.97 1.15 20.78
C PRO A 529 15.35 0.64 21.20
N PRO A 530 16.24 1.53 21.71
CA PRO A 530 17.48 1.11 22.33
C PRO A 530 17.22 0.13 23.49
N GLN A 531 18.05 -0.89 23.65
CA GLN A 531 17.94 -1.82 24.77
C GLN A 531 18.47 -1.18 26.07
N THR A 532 17.68 -0.30 26.68
CA THR A 532 18.02 0.39 27.94
C THR A 532 17.73 -0.46 29.19
N ALA A 533 16.89 -1.49 29.06
CA ALA A 533 16.52 -2.40 30.14
C ALA A 533 16.46 -3.86 29.64
N PRO A 534 16.68 -4.85 30.54
CA PRO A 534 16.50 -6.27 30.23
C PRO A 534 15.05 -6.59 29.84
N VAL A 535 14.86 -7.60 28.98
CA VAL A 535 13.53 -8.07 28.56
C VAL A 535 13.34 -9.56 28.80
N ASP A 536 12.12 -9.96 29.16
CA ASP A 536 11.76 -11.37 29.25
C ASP A 536 11.40 -11.89 27.85
N VAL A 537 11.92 -13.06 27.49
CA VAL A 537 11.65 -13.71 26.20
C VAL A 537 10.94 -15.04 26.45
N PRO A 538 9.64 -15.16 26.10
CA PRO A 538 8.89 -16.39 26.29
C PRO A 538 9.47 -17.57 25.52
N ALA A 539 9.21 -18.78 26.04
CA ALA A 539 9.56 -20.02 25.36
C ALA A 539 8.92 -20.09 23.97
N GLY A 540 9.72 -20.35 22.94
CA GLY A 540 9.25 -20.53 21.56
C GLY A 540 8.96 -19.24 20.79
N GLU A 541 9.12 -18.06 21.39
CA GLU A 541 8.95 -16.76 20.71
C GLU A 541 10.28 -16.16 20.28
N ASN A 542 10.29 -15.47 19.13
CA ASN A 542 11.43 -14.69 18.67
C ASN A 542 11.45 -13.31 19.35
N GLN A 543 12.59 -12.95 19.93
CA GLN A 543 12.98 -11.56 20.22
C GLN A 543 14.16 -11.17 19.31
N PRO A 544 13.91 -10.43 18.23
CA PRO A 544 14.97 -9.91 17.38
C PRO A 544 15.65 -8.68 18.00
N TYR A 545 16.93 -8.53 17.68
CA TYR A 545 17.77 -7.39 17.99
C TYR A 545 18.42 -6.90 16.69
N TRP A 546 18.19 -5.65 16.34
CA TRP A 546 18.80 -4.97 15.22
C TRP A 546 20.23 -4.58 15.61
N VAL A 547 21.20 -5.18 14.93
CA VAL A 547 22.63 -4.95 15.12
C VAL A 547 23.10 -4.05 13.99
N ARG A 548 23.24 -2.76 14.28
CA ARG A 548 23.65 -1.72 13.31
C ARG A 548 25.10 -1.34 13.55
N VAL A 549 25.92 -1.35 12.50
CA VAL A 549 27.34 -1.00 12.55
C VAL A 549 27.58 0.23 11.68
N LYS A 550 28.24 1.25 12.24
CA LYS A 550 28.65 2.45 11.51
C LYS A 550 30.15 2.70 11.68
N PRO A 551 31.02 2.20 10.78
CA PRO A 551 32.44 2.52 10.83
C PRO A 551 32.69 4.02 10.57
N ALA A 552 33.71 4.57 11.22
CA ALA A 552 34.18 5.93 10.93
C ALA A 552 34.74 6.04 9.51
N LYS A 553 34.78 7.27 8.95
CA LYS A 553 35.28 7.59 7.60
C LYS A 553 36.68 7.05 7.29
N ASP A 554 37.53 6.97 8.29
CA ASP A 554 38.94 6.58 8.19
C ASP A 554 39.19 5.13 8.63
N THR A 555 38.13 4.36 8.93
CA THR A 555 38.23 2.94 9.32
C THR A 555 38.94 2.16 8.22
N PRO A 556 40.10 1.50 8.49
CA PRO A 556 40.81 0.75 7.47
C PRO A 556 39.93 -0.34 6.83
N PRO A 557 39.96 -0.53 5.50
CA PRO A 557 39.15 -1.57 4.86
C PRO A 557 39.62 -2.98 5.23
N GLY A 558 38.68 -3.93 5.27
CA GLY A 558 38.92 -5.34 5.52
C GLY A 558 37.91 -5.99 6.46
N GLU A 559 38.27 -7.18 6.96
CA GLU A 559 37.42 -8.01 7.80
C GLU A 559 37.62 -7.69 9.29
N TYR A 560 36.53 -7.37 9.97
CA TYR A 560 36.46 -7.10 11.41
C TYR A 560 35.67 -8.20 12.13
N ARG A 561 36.12 -8.60 13.32
CA ARG A 561 35.53 -9.71 14.09
C ARG A 561 35.29 -9.33 15.53
N GLY A 562 34.13 -9.69 16.05
CA GLY A 562 33.75 -9.54 17.45
C GLY A 562 32.67 -10.52 17.86
N THR A 563 31.99 -10.25 18.97
CA THR A 563 30.91 -11.08 19.51
C THR A 563 29.72 -10.26 19.98
N LEU A 564 28.55 -10.88 19.93
CA LEU A 564 27.31 -10.42 20.54
C LEU A 564 27.02 -11.34 21.73
N ARG A 565 27.21 -10.83 22.94
CA ARG A 565 26.95 -11.56 24.18
C ARG A 565 25.48 -11.45 24.55
N VAL A 566 24.82 -12.58 24.70
CA VAL A 566 23.42 -12.70 25.16
C VAL A 566 23.44 -13.22 26.59
N ALA A 567 22.99 -12.40 27.54
CA ALA A 567 22.95 -12.74 28.95
C ALA A 567 21.53 -12.63 29.51
N ALA A 568 21.13 -13.60 30.33
CA ALA A 568 19.86 -13.65 31.06
C ALA A 568 20.08 -14.33 32.42
N ASP A 569 19.04 -14.41 33.26
CA ASP A 569 19.12 -15.09 34.55
C ASP A 569 19.52 -16.57 34.39
N GLY A 570 20.75 -16.92 34.77
CA GLY A 570 21.27 -18.29 34.67
C GLY A 570 21.56 -18.77 33.25
N TYR A 571 21.56 -17.88 32.26
CA TYR A 571 21.82 -18.18 30.85
C TYR A 571 22.83 -17.18 30.27
N GLU A 572 23.83 -17.70 29.55
CA GLU A 572 24.83 -16.88 28.88
C GLU A 572 25.33 -17.61 27.63
N THR A 573 25.40 -16.90 26.51
CA THR A 573 25.94 -17.41 25.25
C THR A 573 26.48 -16.24 24.41
N GLU A 574 27.23 -16.56 23.36
CA GLU A 574 27.79 -15.58 22.43
C GLU A 574 27.50 -15.98 20.98
N ALA A 575 27.13 -14.99 20.16
CA ALA A 575 27.05 -15.11 18.71
C ALA A 575 28.25 -14.38 18.07
N PRO A 576 29.04 -15.02 17.19
CA PRO A 576 30.08 -14.32 16.44
C PRO A 576 29.50 -13.23 15.53
N LEU A 577 30.22 -12.11 15.40
CA LEU A 577 29.90 -11.00 14.49
C LEU A 577 31.08 -10.78 13.54
N GLU A 578 30.82 -10.85 12.23
CA GLU A 578 31.77 -10.58 11.15
C GLU A 578 31.31 -9.33 10.37
N VAL A 579 32.19 -8.34 10.20
CA VAL A 579 31.90 -7.11 9.46
C VAL A 579 32.97 -6.87 8.40
N ARG A 580 32.58 -6.79 7.12
CA ARG A 580 33.48 -6.38 6.03
C ARG A 580 33.33 -4.88 5.79
N VAL A 581 34.43 -4.13 5.89
CA VAL A 581 34.49 -2.71 5.51
C VAL A 581 35.14 -2.57 4.14
N PHE A 582 34.42 -2.01 3.16
CA PHE A 582 34.92 -1.73 1.82
C PHE A 582 35.82 -0.47 1.79
N GLY A 583 36.80 -0.45 0.89
CA GLY A 583 37.82 0.59 0.70
C GLY A 583 37.37 1.83 -0.06
N PHE A 584 36.16 2.32 0.22
CA PHE A 584 35.68 3.64 -0.20
C PHE A 584 34.77 4.24 0.89
N THR A 585 34.55 5.55 0.82
CA THR A 585 33.82 6.32 1.82
C THR A 585 32.54 6.89 1.24
N LEU A 586 31.42 6.74 1.95
CA LEU A 586 30.20 7.49 1.63
C LEU A 586 30.35 8.97 2.04
N PRO A 587 29.88 9.92 1.20
CA PRO A 587 29.81 11.33 1.59
C PRO A 587 28.80 11.52 2.72
N ASP A 588 28.93 12.60 3.50
CA ASP A 588 27.90 12.95 4.50
C ASP A 588 26.62 13.46 3.86
N ARG A 589 26.75 14.07 2.67
CA ARG A 589 25.65 14.65 1.91
C ARG A 589 25.38 13.79 0.69
N MET A 590 24.21 13.17 0.67
CA MET A 590 23.78 12.24 -0.37
C MET A 590 23.31 12.97 -1.63
N THR A 591 23.44 12.31 -2.78
CA THR A 591 22.98 12.80 -4.10
C THR A 591 21.47 12.80 -4.21
N CYS A 592 20.82 11.74 -3.71
CA CYS A 592 19.37 11.63 -3.75
C CYS A 592 18.76 12.66 -2.80
N THR A 593 17.90 13.52 -3.35
CA THR A 593 17.24 14.57 -2.59
C THR A 593 16.06 14.02 -1.80
N THR A 594 15.83 14.50 -0.59
CA THR A 594 14.67 14.12 0.23
C THR A 594 13.96 15.34 0.77
N ALA A 595 12.62 15.37 0.72
CA ALA A 595 11.79 16.43 1.28
C ALA A 595 10.64 15.82 2.08
N PHE A 596 10.76 15.82 3.42
CA PHE A 596 9.86 15.06 4.29
C PHE A 596 9.08 16.00 5.23
N GLY A 597 7.78 15.77 5.37
CA GLY A 597 6.99 16.48 6.39
C GLY A 597 7.45 16.11 7.80
N MET A 598 7.50 17.11 8.68
CA MET A 598 7.87 16.93 10.09
C MET A 598 7.07 17.93 10.93
N ASP A 599 5.80 17.62 11.22
CA ASP A 599 4.99 18.44 12.12
C ASP A 599 5.55 18.40 13.56
N ILE A 600 6.31 19.43 13.92
CA ILE A 600 6.92 19.53 15.25
C ILE A 600 5.89 19.66 16.37
N SER A 601 4.62 19.99 16.11
CA SER A 601 3.60 20.08 17.17
C SER A 601 3.39 18.73 17.89
N LYS A 602 3.58 17.62 17.17
CA LYS A 602 3.41 16.25 17.69
C LYS A 602 4.47 15.90 18.74
N PRO A 603 5.79 15.99 18.48
CA PRO A 603 6.81 15.78 19.51
C PRO A 603 6.69 16.76 20.66
N LEU A 604 6.39 18.04 20.42
CA LEU A 604 6.25 19.00 21.52
C LEU A 604 5.10 18.64 22.48
N ALA A 605 3.98 18.15 21.94
CA ALA A 605 2.83 17.70 22.72
C ALA A 605 3.14 16.43 23.53
N TYR A 606 3.66 15.37 22.88
CA TYR A 606 3.94 14.09 23.55
C TYR A 606 5.02 14.22 24.64
N HIS A 607 6.04 15.05 24.39
CA HIS A 607 7.11 15.29 25.34
C HIS A 607 6.72 16.26 26.47
N ARG A 608 5.54 16.91 26.38
CA ARG A 608 5.04 17.93 27.32
C ARG A 608 6.04 19.07 27.58
N VAL A 609 6.65 19.58 26.51
CA VAL A 609 7.57 20.72 26.55
C VAL A 609 6.87 22.01 26.12
N SER A 610 7.12 23.10 26.84
CA SER A 610 6.48 24.41 26.59
C SER A 610 7.47 25.58 26.49
N GLU A 611 8.62 25.48 27.16
CA GLU A 611 9.68 26.50 27.07
C GLU A 611 10.48 26.34 25.78
N GLU A 612 10.78 27.44 25.07
CA GLU A 612 11.46 27.39 23.76
C GLU A 612 12.79 26.60 23.81
N ALA A 613 13.56 26.72 24.88
CA ALA A 613 14.82 25.99 25.06
C ALA A 613 14.60 24.45 25.08
N ASP A 614 13.53 24.01 25.74
CA ASP A 614 13.16 22.60 25.83
C ASP A 614 12.57 22.12 24.50
N GLN A 615 11.76 22.93 23.83
CA GLN A 615 11.22 22.64 22.51
C GLN A 615 12.33 22.45 21.48
N ARG A 616 13.33 23.35 21.47
CA ARG A 616 14.51 23.23 20.61
C ARG A 616 15.32 21.98 20.88
N ARG A 617 15.49 21.61 22.16
CA ARG A 617 16.20 20.38 22.54
C ARG A 617 15.49 19.13 22.02
N VAL A 618 14.16 19.09 22.11
CA VAL A 618 13.37 17.98 21.55
C VAL A 618 13.54 17.96 20.04
N VAL A 619 13.24 19.05 19.33
CA VAL A 619 13.32 19.10 17.85
C VAL A 619 14.72 18.81 17.32
N ASP A 620 15.80 19.26 17.98
CA ASP A 620 17.18 18.92 17.64
C ASP A 620 17.44 17.40 17.67
N ALA A 621 16.81 16.64 18.57
CA ALA A 621 16.89 15.19 18.57
C ALA A 621 16.19 14.55 17.36
N TYR A 622 15.08 15.12 16.89
CA TYR A 622 14.36 14.66 15.68
C TYR A 622 15.12 15.03 14.40
N LEU A 623 15.68 16.22 14.32
CA LEU A 623 16.54 16.63 13.20
C LEU A 623 17.79 15.74 13.10
N ARG A 624 18.40 15.37 14.24
CA ARG A 624 19.50 14.38 14.25
C ARG A 624 19.04 13.02 13.75
N ALA A 625 17.88 12.53 14.20
CA ALA A 625 17.36 11.25 13.75
C ALA A 625 17.12 11.23 12.25
N LEU A 626 16.54 12.28 11.66
CA LEU A 626 16.40 12.38 10.19
C LEU A 626 17.75 12.46 9.48
N ALA A 627 18.70 13.24 10.01
CA ALA A 627 20.04 13.37 9.45
C ALA A 627 20.84 12.06 9.48
N ASP A 628 20.75 11.28 10.56
CA ASP A 628 21.39 9.96 10.68
C ASP A 628 20.86 8.95 9.63
N HIS A 629 19.72 9.26 8.99
CA HIS A 629 19.11 8.49 7.90
C HIS A 629 19.17 9.18 6.53
N HIS A 630 19.92 10.28 6.40
CA HIS A 630 20.06 11.08 5.17
C HIS A 630 18.73 11.67 4.66
N ILE A 631 17.81 11.98 5.59
CA ILE A 631 16.49 12.53 5.29
C ILE A 631 16.44 14.01 5.66
N CYS A 632 15.96 14.86 4.76
CA CYS A 632 15.78 16.28 5.01
C CYS A 632 14.29 16.60 5.24
N PRO A 633 13.95 17.36 6.30
CA PRO A 633 12.60 17.87 6.47
C PRO A 633 12.30 19.01 5.49
N TYR A 634 11.02 19.29 5.23
CA TYR A 634 10.62 20.49 4.48
C TYR A 634 11.19 21.77 5.11
N ASP A 635 11.09 21.90 6.43
CA ASP A 635 11.57 23.05 7.18
C ASP A 635 12.66 22.59 8.18
N PRO A 636 13.95 22.78 7.85
CA PRO A 636 15.04 22.45 8.74
C PRO A 636 15.29 23.52 9.83
N ALA A 637 14.59 24.67 9.79
CA ALA A 637 14.75 25.78 10.72
C ALA A 637 13.42 26.25 11.35
N PRO A 638 12.60 25.35 11.95
CA PRO A 638 11.19 25.63 12.26
C PRO A 638 10.95 26.68 13.36
N PHE A 639 11.98 27.08 14.11
CA PHE A 639 11.90 28.14 15.13
C PHE A 639 12.51 29.47 14.68
N ASP A 640 13.14 29.50 13.51
CA ASP A 640 13.95 30.63 13.06
C ASP A 640 13.66 31.02 11.61
N PRO A 641 12.38 31.21 11.20
CA PRO A 641 12.07 31.71 9.88
C PRO A 641 12.68 33.11 9.68
N PHE A 642 13.05 33.44 8.44
CA PHE A 642 13.43 34.82 8.13
C PHE A 642 12.23 35.74 8.32
N THR A 643 12.47 36.97 8.79
CA THR A 643 11.39 37.90 9.13
C THR A 643 11.31 39.01 8.10
N VAL A 644 10.17 39.11 7.41
CA VAL A 644 9.94 40.20 6.46
C VAL A 644 9.38 41.42 7.19
N ARG A 645 10.02 42.57 7.00
CA ARG A 645 9.55 43.87 7.50
C ARG A 645 8.88 44.62 6.37
N TRP A 646 7.55 44.51 6.36
CA TRP A 646 6.68 45.16 5.40
C TRP A 646 6.50 46.66 5.71
N PRO A 647 6.34 47.52 4.69
CA PRO A 647 5.99 48.92 4.89
C PRO A 647 4.59 49.06 5.50
N GLU A 648 4.34 50.12 6.27
CA GLU A 648 3.06 50.41 6.94
C GLU A 648 1.97 50.88 5.95
N VAL A 649 1.49 49.97 5.12
CA VAL A 649 0.44 50.20 4.12
C VAL A 649 -0.69 49.19 4.26
N SER A 650 -1.90 49.58 3.87
CA SER A 650 -3.06 48.70 3.82
C SER A 650 -4.06 49.20 2.77
N PRO A 651 -5.07 48.41 2.37
CA PRO A 651 -6.15 48.90 1.50
C PRO A 651 -6.83 50.18 2.02
N ASP A 652 -6.89 50.37 3.35
CA ASP A 652 -7.46 51.55 4.01
C ASP A 652 -6.45 52.72 4.13
N ASN A 653 -5.16 52.46 3.93
CA ASN A 653 -4.08 53.44 3.93
C ASN A 653 -3.08 53.14 2.80
N PRO A 654 -3.46 53.35 1.52
CA PRO A 654 -2.61 53.02 0.38
C PRO A 654 -1.50 54.07 0.19
N PRO A 655 -0.34 53.68 -0.36
CA PRO A 655 0.72 54.63 -0.67
C PRO A 655 0.33 55.56 -1.82
N ALA A 656 0.94 56.76 -1.87
CA ALA A 656 0.76 57.67 -2.99
C ALA A 656 1.43 57.16 -4.28
N ASP A 657 2.54 56.43 -4.15
CA ASP A 657 3.26 55.79 -5.24
C ASP A 657 3.71 54.38 -4.78
N PRO A 658 3.13 53.30 -5.34
CA PRO A 658 3.55 51.94 -5.03
C PRO A 658 5.05 51.69 -5.26
N GLU A 659 5.67 52.33 -6.24
CA GLU A 659 7.09 52.11 -6.57
C GLU A 659 8.04 52.62 -5.47
N SER A 660 7.57 53.54 -4.62
CA SER A 660 8.33 54.04 -3.46
C SER A 660 8.42 53.05 -2.30
N LEU A 661 7.71 51.92 -2.37
CA LEU A 661 7.72 50.92 -1.31
C LEU A 661 9.03 50.12 -1.32
N GLU A 662 9.56 49.92 -0.12
CA GLU A 662 10.72 49.08 0.15
C GLU A 662 10.33 47.98 1.14
N VAL A 663 10.84 46.78 0.90
CA VAL A 663 10.78 45.65 1.83
C VAL A 663 12.19 45.36 2.32
N SER A 664 12.32 45.05 3.60
CA SER A 664 13.58 44.60 4.19
C SER A 664 13.37 43.27 4.90
N ILE A 665 14.34 42.36 4.78
CA ILE A 665 14.28 41.03 5.38
C ILE A 665 15.40 40.89 6.42
N ASP A 666 15.04 40.43 7.61
CA ASP A 666 15.99 40.11 8.67
C ASP A 666 16.36 38.63 8.59
N TRP A 667 17.55 38.37 8.06
CA TRP A 667 18.10 37.02 7.86
C TRP A 667 18.81 36.46 9.10
N THR A 668 19.01 37.26 10.15
CA THR A 668 20.02 36.96 11.18
C THR A 668 19.82 35.59 11.87
N ARG A 669 18.58 35.27 12.26
CA ARG A 669 18.28 33.98 12.92
C ARG A 669 18.22 32.83 11.91
N TYR A 670 17.61 33.09 10.75
CA TYR A 670 17.46 32.13 9.66
C TYR A 670 18.81 31.66 9.13
N ASP A 671 19.73 32.58 8.83
CA ASP A 671 21.06 32.26 8.32
C ASP A 671 21.86 31.37 9.26
N ARG A 672 21.74 31.61 10.57
CA ARG A 672 22.41 30.79 11.58
C ARG A 672 21.81 29.38 11.62
N ALA A 673 20.48 29.28 11.63
CA ALA A 673 19.79 28.00 11.69
C ALA A 673 20.00 27.17 10.41
N MET A 674 19.92 27.80 9.24
CA MET A 674 20.19 27.16 7.95
C MET A 674 21.66 26.77 7.77
N ALA A 675 22.61 27.60 8.22
CA ALA A 675 24.01 27.20 8.23
C ALA A 675 24.22 25.94 9.09
N GLU A 676 23.59 25.87 10.26
CA GLU A 676 23.61 24.65 11.09
C GLU A 676 22.93 23.46 10.36
N ALA A 677 21.79 23.68 9.69
CA ALA A 677 21.12 22.68 8.85
C ALA A 677 22.07 22.01 7.84
N PHE A 678 22.84 22.82 7.10
CA PHE A 678 23.77 22.33 6.09
C PHE A 678 25.09 21.78 6.67
N GLU A 679 25.65 22.43 7.68
CA GLU A 679 26.99 22.09 8.20
C GLU A 679 26.96 20.91 9.18
N LYS A 680 25.92 20.82 10.03
CA LYS A 680 25.80 19.80 11.08
C LYS A 680 24.98 18.61 10.64
N TYR A 681 23.88 18.85 9.94
CA TYR A 681 22.94 17.79 9.54
C TYR A 681 23.09 17.35 8.08
N HIS A 682 23.88 18.09 7.30
CA HIS A 682 24.17 17.78 5.90
C HIS A 682 22.92 17.67 5.02
N PHE A 683 21.83 18.35 5.41
CA PHE A 683 20.61 18.37 4.62
C PHE A 683 20.87 18.91 3.21
N ASN A 684 20.17 18.32 2.24
CA ASN A 684 20.39 18.60 0.82
C ASN A 684 19.25 19.34 0.14
N THR A 685 18.13 19.59 0.83
CA THR A 685 17.05 20.48 0.36
C THR A 685 16.24 21.09 1.49
N PHE A 686 15.42 22.10 1.15
CA PHE A 686 14.46 22.75 2.05
C PHE A 686 13.37 23.49 1.25
N SER A 687 12.19 23.62 1.85
CA SER A 687 11.09 24.41 1.32
C SER A 687 11.26 25.90 1.67
N VAL A 688 11.05 26.78 0.71
CA VAL A 688 11.15 28.23 0.87
C VAL A 688 9.74 28.81 1.05
N PRO A 689 9.38 29.34 2.23
CA PRO A 689 8.08 29.96 2.43
C PRO A 689 7.95 31.25 1.60
N MET A 690 6.80 31.43 0.94
CA MET A 690 6.52 32.61 0.12
C MET A 690 5.28 33.35 0.64
N GLU A 691 5.50 34.36 1.50
CA GLU A 691 4.42 35.22 2.00
C GLU A 691 3.67 35.89 0.84
N GLY A 692 2.34 35.85 0.91
CA GLY A 692 1.45 36.47 -0.07
C GLY A 692 1.12 35.64 -1.30
N MET A 693 1.75 34.48 -1.47
CA MET A 693 1.57 33.59 -2.63
C MET A 693 0.14 33.02 -2.77
N GLY A 694 -0.61 32.95 -1.66
CA GLY A 694 -1.84 32.14 -1.59
C GLY A 694 -1.50 30.68 -1.28
N GLY A 695 -2.38 29.75 -1.66
CA GLY A 695 -2.11 28.33 -1.53
C GLY A 695 -3.36 27.46 -1.66
N GLY A 696 -3.20 26.15 -1.54
CA GLY A 696 -4.33 25.24 -1.57
C GLY A 696 -3.96 23.77 -1.68
N THR A 697 -5.01 22.96 -1.74
CA THR A 697 -5.01 21.53 -2.00
C THR A 697 -6.11 21.22 -3.04
N TYR A 698 -6.24 19.97 -3.51
CA TYR A 698 -7.44 19.53 -4.27
C TYR A 698 -8.78 19.94 -3.62
N TYR A 699 -8.79 20.04 -2.29
CA TYR A 699 -9.98 20.31 -1.48
C TYR A 699 -10.36 21.79 -1.47
N SER A 700 -9.41 22.71 -1.33
CA SER A 700 -9.69 24.14 -1.20
C SER A 700 -8.50 25.02 -1.58
N ARG A 701 -8.78 26.26 -2.00
CA ARG A 701 -7.77 27.24 -2.39
C ARG A 701 -7.97 28.60 -1.75
N THR A 702 -6.87 29.29 -1.52
CA THR A 702 -6.79 30.66 -0.99
C THR A 702 -6.10 31.53 -2.04
N PRO A 703 -6.74 32.62 -2.50
CA PRO A 703 -6.15 33.51 -3.49
C PRO A 703 -4.93 34.25 -2.92
N PRO A 704 -3.99 34.67 -3.79
CA PRO A 704 -2.85 35.49 -3.38
C PRO A 704 -3.30 36.82 -2.76
N SER A 705 -2.73 37.15 -1.61
CA SER A 705 -2.92 38.45 -0.97
C SER A 705 -1.77 38.78 -0.03
N LEU A 706 -1.30 40.02 -0.10
CA LEU A 706 -0.21 40.52 0.73
C LEU A 706 -0.65 41.81 1.42
N LEU A 707 -0.59 41.84 2.75
CA LEU A 707 -1.08 42.96 3.58
C LEU A 707 -2.55 43.35 3.29
N GLY A 708 -3.37 42.38 2.87
CA GLY A 708 -4.77 42.59 2.47
C GLY A 708 -4.97 43.17 1.06
N PHE A 709 -3.89 43.49 0.34
CA PHE A 709 -3.98 43.81 -1.08
C PHE A 709 -4.12 42.53 -1.90
N PRO A 710 -5.05 42.47 -2.86
CA PRO A 710 -5.16 41.35 -3.78
C PRO A 710 -4.09 41.45 -4.87
N GLU A 711 -3.89 40.37 -5.60
CA GLU A 711 -2.89 40.23 -6.67
C GLU A 711 -2.90 41.39 -7.70
N GLU A 712 -4.08 41.90 -8.06
CA GLU A 712 -4.25 42.90 -9.10
C GLU A 712 -3.76 44.28 -8.66
N SER A 713 -3.54 44.45 -7.35
CA SER A 713 -3.03 45.68 -6.76
C SER A 713 -1.59 45.95 -7.23
N PRO A 714 -1.29 47.16 -7.72
CA PRO A 714 0.09 47.57 -7.98
C PRO A 714 0.99 47.45 -6.72
N VAL A 715 0.41 47.63 -5.53
CA VAL A 715 1.12 47.47 -4.25
C VAL A 715 1.54 46.02 -4.03
N TYR A 716 0.62 45.07 -4.26
CA TYR A 716 0.93 43.63 -4.17
C TYR A 716 2.08 43.28 -5.12
N ARG A 717 1.94 43.63 -6.40
CA ARG A 717 2.91 43.25 -7.43
C ARG A 717 4.31 43.78 -7.12
N ARG A 718 4.42 45.05 -6.73
CA ARG A 718 5.70 45.66 -6.35
C ARG A 718 6.33 44.97 -5.13
N LEU A 719 5.57 44.81 -4.04
CA LEU A 719 6.07 44.22 -2.80
C LEU A 719 6.43 42.74 -2.96
N PHE A 720 5.56 41.94 -3.57
CA PHE A 720 5.77 40.52 -3.80
C PHE A 720 7.00 40.29 -4.70
N THR A 721 7.13 41.05 -5.79
CA THR A 721 8.27 40.93 -6.71
C THR A 721 9.59 41.26 -6.03
N GLU A 722 9.63 42.38 -5.28
CA GLU A 722 10.83 42.78 -4.56
C GLU A 722 11.23 41.77 -3.48
N TYR A 723 10.24 41.26 -2.73
CA TYR A 723 10.43 40.24 -1.72
C TYR A 723 11.02 38.96 -2.32
N CYS A 724 10.38 38.39 -3.35
CA CYS A 724 10.87 37.17 -4.01
C CYS A 724 12.27 37.36 -4.62
N ARG A 725 12.55 38.52 -5.22
CA ARG A 725 13.88 38.85 -5.74
C ARG A 725 14.94 38.87 -4.65
N GLN A 726 14.67 39.51 -3.51
CA GLN A 726 15.59 39.52 -2.37
C GLN A 726 15.82 38.12 -1.79
N VAL A 727 14.78 37.28 -1.73
CA VAL A 727 14.92 35.87 -1.31
C VAL A 727 15.84 35.12 -2.28
N GLU A 728 15.61 35.22 -3.59
CA GLU A 728 16.45 34.53 -4.58
C GLU A 728 17.91 34.99 -4.53
N GLU A 729 18.15 36.30 -4.47
CA GLU A 729 19.49 36.86 -4.38
C GLU A 729 20.21 36.40 -3.13
N HIS A 730 19.53 36.43 -1.98
CA HIS A 730 20.09 35.94 -0.72
C HIS A 730 20.44 34.45 -0.81
N LEU A 731 19.53 33.60 -1.26
CA LEU A 731 19.80 32.16 -1.42
C LEU A 731 20.98 31.91 -2.38
N ARG A 732 21.11 32.71 -3.44
CA ARG A 732 22.25 32.63 -4.36
C ARG A 732 23.56 33.04 -3.68
N GLU A 733 23.58 34.13 -2.94
CA GLU A 733 24.76 34.60 -2.21
C GLU A 733 25.24 33.60 -1.16
N LYS A 734 24.30 32.90 -0.52
CA LYS A 734 24.60 31.83 0.44
C LYS A 734 24.99 30.49 -0.20
N GLY A 735 24.74 30.32 -1.50
CA GLY A 735 24.94 29.05 -2.19
C GLY A 735 23.86 28.00 -1.91
N TRP A 736 22.67 28.42 -1.49
CA TRP A 736 21.54 27.55 -1.13
C TRP A 736 20.44 27.50 -2.20
N LEU A 737 20.60 28.25 -3.30
CA LEU A 737 19.55 28.39 -4.31
C LEU A 737 19.14 27.05 -4.96
N ASP A 738 20.10 26.20 -5.29
CA ASP A 738 19.84 24.92 -5.99
C ASP A 738 19.15 23.86 -5.08
N ASP A 739 19.18 24.10 -3.76
CA ASP A 739 18.62 23.24 -2.71
C ASP A 739 17.22 23.72 -2.26
N GLY A 740 16.90 25.00 -2.51
CA GLY A 740 15.65 25.62 -2.11
C GLY A 740 14.56 25.42 -3.17
N PHE A 741 13.36 25.02 -2.74
CA PHE A 741 12.19 24.91 -3.61
C PHE A 741 10.95 25.56 -2.98
N VAL A 742 10.03 26.06 -3.80
CA VAL A 742 8.71 26.50 -3.37
C VAL A 742 7.70 25.41 -3.70
N TYR A 743 6.96 24.98 -2.68
CA TYR A 743 5.83 24.07 -2.77
C TYR A 743 4.62 24.77 -2.13
N TRP A 744 3.72 25.27 -2.97
CA TRP A 744 2.67 26.23 -2.55
C TRP A 744 1.24 25.73 -2.80
N PHE A 745 1.09 24.67 -3.57
CA PHE A 745 -0.18 24.03 -3.87
C PHE A 745 0.01 22.52 -3.94
N ASP A 746 -0.92 21.77 -3.34
CA ASP A 746 -0.85 20.32 -3.20
C ASP A 746 -1.92 19.62 -4.06
N GLU A 747 -1.52 18.67 -4.91
CA GLU A 747 -2.41 17.78 -5.68
C GLU A 747 -3.58 18.52 -6.37
N PRO A 748 -3.33 19.46 -7.29
CA PRO A 748 -4.41 20.19 -7.94
C PRO A 748 -5.29 19.31 -8.84
N GLU A 749 -6.59 19.57 -8.86
CA GLU A 749 -7.46 18.97 -9.88
C GLU A 749 -7.47 19.83 -11.17
N PRO A 750 -7.97 19.34 -12.32
CA PRO A 750 -8.07 20.14 -13.55
C PRO A 750 -8.79 21.49 -13.38
N LYS A 751 -9.68 21.62 -12.40
CA LYS A 751 -10.38 22.87 -12.02
C LYS A 751 -9.43 23.95 -11.46
N ASP A 752 -8.25 23.54 -11.00
CA ASP A 752 -7.25 24.37 -10.33
C ASP A 752 -6.02 24.66 -11.19
N TYR A 753 -5.79 23.93 -12.29
CA TYR A 753 -4.59 24.08 -13.13
C TYR A 753 -4.32 25.51 -13.59
N ALA A 754 -5.36 26.26 -13.99
CA ALA A 754 -5.19 27.67 -14.38
C ALA A 754 -4.72 28.55 -13.21
N PHE A 755 -5.24 28.32 -12.00
CA PHE A 755 -4.86 29.04 -10.79
C PHE A 755 -3.42 28.68 -10.36
N VAL A 756 -3.09 27.40 -10.43
CA VAL A 756 -1.75 26.88 -10.09
C VAL A 756 -0.70 27.36 -11.08
N MET A 757 -1.02 27.35 -12.37
CA MET A 757 -0.10 27.81 -13.40
C MET A 757 0.17 29.32 -13.28
N ASP A 758 -0.86 30.12 -12.99
CA ASP A 758 -0.70 31.55 -12.75
C ASP A 758 0.24 31.84 -11.56
N GLY A 759 0.09 31.09 -10.46
CA GLY A 759 1.03 31.17 -9.34
C GLY A 759 2.47 30.81 -9.75
N PHE A 760 2.68 29.72 -10.48
CA PHE A 760 4.04 29.37 -10.93
C PHE A 760 4.64 30.43 -11.87
N LEU A 761 3.85 31.00 -12.77
CA LEU A 761 4.32 32.06 -13.66
C LEU A 761 4.65 33.33 -12.88
N ARG A 762 3.83 33.71 -11.90
CA ARG A 762 4.12 34.83 -11.00
C ARG A 762 5.44 34.65 -10.27
N LEU A 763 5.67 33.46 -9.70
CA LEU A 763 6.90 33.16 -9.00
C LEU A 763 8.09 33.12 -9.97
N LYS A 764 7.92 32.58 -11.18
CA LYS A 764 8.95 32.57 -12.22
C LYS A 764 9.31 33.97 -12.70
N ASP A 765 8.34 34.88 -12.80
CA ASP A 765 8.58 36.27 -13.20
C ASP A 765 9.32 37.05 -12.11
N ALA A 766 9.02 36.78 -10.83
CA ALA A 766 9.62 37.47 -9.70
C ALA A 766 10.97 36.88 -9.24
N ALA A 767 11.10 35.55 -9.28
CA ALA A 767 12.24 34.78 -8.83
C ALA A 767 12.44 33.51 -9.71
N PRO A 768 12.93 33.68 -10.96
CA PRO A 768 13.04 32.58 -11.92
C PRO A 768 13.99 31.45 -11.50
N GLY A 769 14.98 31.77 -10.66
CA GLY A 769 16.03 30.86 -10.23
C GLY A 769 15.60 29.91 -9.11
N ILE A 770 14.57 30.27 -8.32
CA ILE A 770 14.07 29.40 -7.26
C ILE A 770 13.31 28.21 -7.87
N HIS A 771 13.60 27.00 -7.39
CA HIS A 771 12.90 25.81 -7.84
C HIS A 771 11.42 25.84 -7.44
N ARG A 772 10.56 25.28 -8.30
CA ARG A 772 9.11 25.30 -8.20
C ARG A 772 8.62 23.88 -8.31
N MET A 773 8.07 23.36 -7.22
CA MET A 773 7.68 21.96 -7.09
C MET A 773 6.16 21.81 -7.11
N LEU A 774 5.67 20.75 -7.74
CA LEU A 774 4.26 20.35 -7.70
C LEU A 774 4.10 18.84 -7.50
N THR A 775 3.23 18.45 -6.54
CA THR A 775 2.71 17.09 -6.38
C THR A 775 1.57 16.86 -7.37
N GLU A 776 1.89 16.52 -8.61
CA GLU A 776 0.90 16.25 -9.68
C GLU A 776 1.52 15.41 -10.80
N GLU A 777 0.68 14.74 -11.59
CA GLU A 777 1.09 14.11 -12.84
C GLU A 777 1.64 15.15 -13.85
N ILE A 778 2.46 14.69 -14.79
CA ILE A 778 2.99 15.56 -15.84
C ILE A 778 1.89 15.82 -16.88
N HIS A 779 1.23 16.98 -16.75
CA HIS A 779 0.22 17.48 -17.69
C HIS A 779 0.75 18.64 -18.54
N ASP A 780 0.30 18.70 -19.80
CA ASP A 780 0.67 19.77 -20.72
C ASP A 780 0.16 21.15 -20.28
N GLU A 781 -0.99 21.20 -19.60
CA GLU A 781 -1.58 22.41 -19.03
C GLU A 781 -0.71 23.09 -17.97
N LEU A 782 0.16 22.30 -17.31
CA LEU A 782 1.06 22.76 -16.26
C LEU A 782 2.49 22.96 -16.80
N ALA A 783 2.76 22.61 -18.06
CA ALA A 783 4.09 22.70 -18.66
C ALA A 783 4.66 24.13 -18.60
N GLY A 784 5.86 24.27 -18.07
CA GLY A 784 6.57 25.54 -17.94
C GLY A 784 6.34 26.30 -16.63
N GLY A 785 5.45 25.79 -15.76
CA GLY A 785 5.20 26.27 -14.41
C GLY A 785 6.20 25.68 -13.39
N PRO A 786 5.95 24.46 -12.87
CA PRO A 786 6.90 23.74 -12.04
C PRO A 786 8.14 23.33 -12.86
N ASN A 787 9.28 23.20 -12.17
CA ASN A 787 10.51 22.61 -12.72
C ASN A 787 11.05 21.48 -11.82
N ILE A 788 10.29 21.12 -10.78
CA ILE A 788 10.38 19.88 -10.03
C ILE A 788 8.99 19.24 -10.10
N TRP A 789 8.85 18.14 -10.84
CA TRP A 789 7.62 17.36 -10.90
C TRP A 789 7.65 16.27 -9.84
N CYS A 790 6.54 16.00 -9.15
CA CYS A 790 6.49 15.00 -8.09
C CYS A 790 5.21 14.14 -8.18
N PRO A 791 5.07 13.28 -9.21
CA PRO A 791 3.93 12.36 -9.30
C PRO A 791 3.98 11.24 -8.26
N LEU A 792 2.82 10.61 -8.00
CA LEU A 792 2.77 9.31 -7.33
C LEU A 792 3.36 8.22 -8.25
N THR A 793 3.89 7.15 -7.65
CA THR A 793 4.47 6.04 -8.43
C THR A 793 3.50 5.34 -9.41
N PRO A 794 2.20 5.14 -9.14
CA PRO A 794 1.25 4.63 -10.15
C PRO A 794 1.04 5.59 -11.31
N GLU A 795 1.26 6.88 -11.06
CA GLU A 795 1.11 7.93 -12.06
C GLU A 795 2.40 8.22 -12.82
N TRP A 796 3.41 7.36 -12.68
CA TRP A 796 4.60 7.41 -13.50
C TRP A 796 4.26 7.25 -14.99
N ARG A 797 4.73 8.19 -15.80
CA ARG A 797 4.64 8.17 -17.26
C ARG A 797 6.03 8.38 -17.86
N GLU A 798 6.63 7.29 -18.35
CA GLU A 798 8.05 7.23 -18.74
C GLU A 798 8.42 8.26 -19.81
N LYS A 799 7.61 8.39 -20.88
CA LYS A 799 7.94 9.24 -22.02
C LYS A 799 7.91 10.73 -21.65
N GLU A 800 6.91 11.09 -20.87
CA GLU A 800 6.65 12.44 -20.38
C GLU A 800 7.75 12.86 -19.41
N ALA A 801 8.11 11.99 -18.45
CA ALA A 801 9.21 12.22 -17.53
C ALA A 801 10.55 12.42 -18.26
N GLN A 802 10.87 11.54 -19.22
CA GLN A 802 12.08 11.68 -20.04
C GLN A 802 12.10 12.98 -20.86
N ALA A 803 10.94 13.41 -21.38
CA ALA A 803 10.82 14.66 -22.12
C ALA A 803 11.10 15.89 -21.22
N ARG A 804 10.60 15.89 -19.97
CA ARG A 804 10.90 16.95 -18.99
C ARG A 804 12.37 16.93 -18.55
N GLN A 805 12.92 15.76 -18.27
CA GLN A 805 14.35 15.59 -17.94
C GLN A 805 15.27 16.10 -19.05
N ALA A 806 14.91 15.90 -20.32
CA ALA A 806 15.67 16.41 -21.47
C ALA A 806 15.69 17.95 -21.55
N LEU A 807 14.75 18.64 -20.89
CA LEU A 807 14.73 20.10 -20.73
C LEU A 807 15.54 20.58 -19.51
N GLY A 808 16.13 19.66 -18.74
CA GLY A 808 16.85 19.96 -17.51
C GLY A 808 15.94 20.14 -16.28
N GLU A 809 14.66 19.81 -16.40
CA GLU A 809 13.74 19.78 -15.25
C GLU A 809 14.00 18.55 -14.38
N ARG A 810 13.71 18.67 -13.08
CA ARG A 810 13.90 17.59 -12.13
C ARG A 810 12.60 16.80 -11.96
N ILE A 811 12.74 15.50 -11.75
CA ILE A 811 11.65 14.61 -11.38
C ILE A 811 11.94 14.06 -10.00
N TRP A 812 11.04 14.34 -9.08
CA TRP A 812 10.89 13.65 -7.81
C TRP A 812 9.67 12.73 -7.90
N TRP A 813 9.40 11.98 -6.86
CA TRP A 813 8.14 11.28 -6.69
C TRP A 813 7.87 11.00 -5.22
N TYR A 814 6.65 10.62 -4.91
CA TYR A 814 6.25 10.32 -3.55
C TYR A 814 5.39 9.06 -3.46
N ILE A 815 5.31 8.58 -2.22
CA ILE A 815 4.36 7.57 -1.76
C ILE A 815 3.74 8.09 -0.44
N CYS A 816 2.51 7.72 -0.15
CA CYS A 816 1.74 8.16 1.01
C CYS A 816 0.77 7.04 1.44
N THR A 817 -0.45 7.39 1.85
CA THR A 817 -1.57 6.45 2.00
C THR A 817 -1.80 5.61 0.73
N GLY A 818 -1.42 6.12 -0.45
CA GLY A 818 -1.29 5.37 -1.70
C GLY A 818 0.13 5.53 -2.29
N PRO A 819 0.60 4.60 -3.13
CA PRO A 819 -0.09 3.40 -3.56
C PRO A 819 -0.15 2.30 -2.51
N LYS A 820 -1.05 1.35 -2.73
CA LYS A 820 -1.10 0.05 -2.05
C LYS A 820 -0.40 -1.02 -2.89
N ALA A 821 -0.34 -2.26 -2.39
CA ALA A 821 0.07 -3.39 -3.19
C ALA A 821 -0.70 -3.42 -4.54
N PRO A 822 -0.01 -3.67 -5.67
CA PRO A 822 1.30 -4.31 -5.76
C PRO A 822 2.53 -3.38 -5.86
N TYR A 823 2.40 -2.06 -5.66
CA TYR A 823 3.55 -1.15 -5.70
C TYR A 823 4.43 -1.28 -4.44
N ALA A 824 5.67 -0.79 -4.50
CA ALA A 824 6.48 -0.59 -3.29
C ALA A 824 5.85 0.51 -2.42
N THR A 825 5.73 0.26 -1.11
CA THR A 825 4.99 1.11 -0.16
C THR A 825 5.80 1.41 1.11
N LEU A 826 5.18 2.15 2.04
CA LEU A 826 5.75 2.57 3.33
C LEU A 826 5.13 1.85 4.55
N PHE A 827 4.29 0.83 4.34
CA PHE A 827 3.47 0.28 5.42
C PHE A 827 4.22 -0.71 6.31
N ILE A 828 3.78 -0.78 7.58
CA ILE A 828 4.34 -1.68 8.59
C ILE A 828 4.11 -3.15 8.24
N ASP A 829 2.93 -3.46 7.70
CA ASP A 829 2.45 -4.81 7.39
C ASP A 829 2.80 -5.28 5.99
N HIS A 830 3.94 -4.82 5.48
CA HIS A 830 4.50 -5.15 4.17
C HIS A 830 5.93 -5.70 4.30
N PRO A 831 6.47 -6.36 3.24
CA PRO A 831 7.87 -6.78 3.19
C PRO A 831 8.84 -5.64 3.58
N GLY A 832 9.89 -5.96 4.34
CA GLY A 832 10.86 -4.96 4.82
C GLY A 832 11.62 -4.28 3.68
N THR A 833 11.82 -4.96 2.56
CA THR A 833 12.64 -4.47 1.44
C THR A 833 11.99 -3.39 0.59
N GLU A 834 10.69 -3.10 0.71
CA GLU A 834 9.97 -2.23 -0.22
C GLU A 834 10.59 -0.83 -0.35
N LEU A 835 10.88 -0.16 0.78
CA LEU A 835 11.50 1.17 0.76
C LEU A 835 12.93 1.16 0.21
N ARG A 836 13.68 0.07 0.37
CA ARG A 836 15.02 -0.09 -0.21
C ARG A 836 14.92 -0.27 -1.73
N VAL A 837 14.03 -1.15 -2.20
CA VAL A 837 13.74 -1.38 -3.63
C VAL A 837 13.26 -0.10 -4.33
N TRP A 838 12.44 0.70 -3.65
CA TRP A 838 11.95 1.97 -4.20
C TRP A 838 13.09 2.89 -4.64
N LEU A 839 14.23 2.89 -3.96
CA LEU A 839 15.41 3.67 -4.34
C LEU A 839 16.17 3.08 -5.54
N TRP A 840 16.15 1.76 -5.72
CA TRP A 840 16.64 1.14 -6.96
C TRP A 840 15.72 1.49 -8.15
N GLN A 841 14.40 1.49 -7.94
CA GLN A 841 13.44 1.96 -8.94
C GLN A 841 13.61 3.46 -9.26
N THR A 842 13.98 4.26 -8.25
CA THR A 842 14.30 5.70 -8.37
C THR A 842 15.51 5.89 -9.28
N TRP A 843 16.60 5.16 -9.03
CA TRP A 843 17.78 5.20 -9.89
C TRP A 843 17.50 4.76 -11.33
N GLN A 844 16.79 3.64 -11.50
CA GLN A 844 16.47 3.05 -12.81
C GLN A 844 15.76 4.05 -13.75
N ARG A 845 14.96 4.96 -13.19
CA ARG A 845 14.15 5.96 -13.91
C ARG A 845 14.77 7.36 -13.94
N GLY A 846 15.98 7.51 -13.41
CA GLY A 846 16.65 8.81 -13.33
C GLY A 846 15.92 9.82 -12.44
N VAL A 847 15.07 9.38 -11.51
CA VAL A 847 14.43 10.24 -10.52
C VAL A 847 15.50 10.74 -9.53
N GLN A 848 15.43 12.03 -9.16
CA GLN A 848 16.48 12.68 -8.38
C GLN A 848 16.08 13.01 -6.94
N GLY A 849 14.80 12.91 -6.60
CA GLY A 849 14.35 13.18 -5.25
C GLY A 849 13.09 12.46 -4.83
N LEU A 850 12.89 12.43 -3.53
CA LEU A 850 11.81 11.75 -2.85
C LEU A 850 11.04 12.75 -2.00
N LEU A 851 9.73 12.58 -1.95
CA LEU A 851 8.89 13.25 -0.98
C LEU A 851 8.12 12.23 -0.14
N ILE A 852 7.98 12.55 1.14
CA ILE A 852 7.04 11.89 2.05
C ILE A 852 6.30 12.99 2.81
N TRP A 853 4.98 12.93 2.78
CA TRP A 853 4.13 14.01 3.23
C TRP A 853 4.21 14.29 4.75
N GLU A 854 4.50 13.28 5.57
CA GLU A 854 4.65 13.39 7.03
C GLU A 854 5.50 12.24 7.62
N THR A 855 6.22 12.50 8.71
CA THR A 855 7.07 11.52 9.41
C THR A 855 6.65 11.26 10.86
N LEU A 856 5.89 12.18 11.48
CA LEU A 856 5.56 12.18 12.90
C LEU A 856 4.05 12.18 13.18
N LEU A 857 3.23 11.58 12.31
CA LEU A 857 1.77 11.52 12.44
C LEU A 857 1.30 10.62 13.60
N TRP A 858 1.65 10.90 14.84
CA TRP A 858 1.35 10.02 15.97
C TRP A 858 -0.09 10.07 16.42
N ASN A 859 -0.80 11.17 16.16
CA ASN A 859 -2.19 11.36 16.55
C ASN A 859 -3.02 11.98 15.42
N SER A 860 -4.18 11.38 15.16
CA SER A 860 -5.23 11.94 14.30
C SER A 860 -6.40 12.47 15.15
N PRO A 861 -6.72 13.78 15.07
CA PRO A 861 -7.81 14.37 15.85
C PRO A 861 -9.21 13.88 15.44
N THR A 862 -9.37 13.28 14.25
CA THR A 862 -10.65 12.71 13.82
C THR A 862 -10.91 11.35 14.48
N ALA A 863 -9.86 10.53 14.64
CA ALA A 863 -9.92 9.19 15.23
C ALA A 863 -9.75 9.20 16.76
N TYR A 864 -8.97 10.16 17.27
CA TYR A 864 -8.65 10.40 18.67
C TYR A 864 -8.89 11.88 19.02
N PRO A 865 -10.16 12.29 19.17
CA PRO A 865 -10.53 13.69 19.39
C PRO A 865 -10.27 14.20 20.81
N ASP A 866 -10.05 13.31 21.78
CA ASP A 866 -9.75 13.69 23.16
C ASP A 866 -8.24 14.00 23.31
N PRO A 867 -7.85 15.27 23.54
CA PRO A 867 -6.45 15.64 23.68
C PRO A 867 -5.79 15.04 24.94
N GLU A 868 -6.57 14.63 25.94
CA GLU A 868 -6.04 13.95 27.14
C GLU A 868 -5.86 12.44 26.93
N HIS A 869 -6.25 11.91 25.78
CA HIS A 869 -6.10 10.51 25.40
C HIS A 869 -5.68 10.40 23.92
N PRO A 870 -4.51 10.96 23.54
CA PRO A 870 -4.02 10.87 22.18
C PRO A 870 -3.71 9.40 21.83
N GLN A 871 -3.65 9.11 20.53
CA GLN A 871 -3.30 7.79 20.04
C GLN A 871 -1.93 7.34 20.56
N ASN A 872 -1.84 6.10 21.04
CA ASN A 872 -0.55 5.48 21.36
C ASN A 872 -0.04 4.73 20.11
N PRO A 873 1.05 5.20 19.44
CA PRO A 873 1.50 4.60 18.18
C PRO A 873 1.96 3.14 18.32
N TYR A 874 2.31 2.71 19.55
CA TYR A 874 2.73 1.34 19.81
C TYR A 874 1.57 0.35 20.03
N GLU A 875 0.37 0.86 20.32
CA GLU A 875 -0.83 0.07 20.58
C GLU A 875 -1.82 0.15 19.41
N ASP A 876 -1.79 1.23 18.64
CA ASP A 876 -2.54 1.40 17.40
C ASP A 876 -1.60 1.93 16.29
N PRO A 877 -1.04 1.03 15.46
CA PRO A 877 -0.11 1.41 14.40
C PRO A 877 -0.79 2.05 13.19
N MET A 878 -2.12 2.12 13.15
CA MET A 878 -2.85 2.67 12.00
C MET A 878 -2.63 4.19 11.88
N GLY A 879 -2.21 4.62 10.69
CA GLY A 879 -2.36 6.00 10.25
C GLY A 879 -3.83 6.25 9.94
N TRP A 880 -4.45 7.16 10.69
CA TRP A 880 -5.86 7.52 10.52
C TRP A 880 -5.98 8.85 9.78
N GLU A 881 -6.94 8.92 8.87
CA GLU A 881 -7.23 10.13 8.11
C GLU A 881 -7.47 11.35 9.00
N TYR A 882 -6.94 12.52 8.64
CA TYR A 882 -7.30 13.81 9.26
C TYR A 882 -7.28 14.94 8.23
N GLY A 883 -7.98 16.05 8.53
CA GLY A 883 -8.04 17.21 7.64
C GLY A 883 -9.25 17.22 6.69
N TYR A 884 -9.21 18.07 5.67
CA TYR A 884 -10.18 18.17 4.56
C TYR A 884 -11.66 18.31 4.94
N GLY A 885 -11.95 18.92 6.10
CA GLY A 885 -13.32 19.09 6.59
C GLY A 885 -14.01 17.78 6.99
N ASN A 886 -13.24 16.71 7.18
CA ASN A 886 -13.76 15.40 7.52
C ASN A 886 -14.35 15.35 8.94
N GLU A 887 -15.52 14.74 9.07
CA GLU A 887 -16.17 14.48 10.37
C GLU A 887 -15.36 13.48 11.23
N PRO A 888 -15.41 13.58 12.57
CA PRO A 888 -14.77 12.62 13.47
C PRO A 888 -15.15 11.17 13.13
N GLY A 889 -14.15 10.29 13.10
CA GLY A 889 -14.30 8.91 12.69
C GLY A 889 -12.97 8.20 12.46
N ARG A 890 -13.02 6.87 12.40
CA ARG A 890 -11.85 6.00 12.15
C ARG A 890 -11.87 5.53 10.70
N ARG A 891 -11.21 6.30 9.82
CA ARG A 891 -11.00 5.96 8.40
C ARG A 891 -9.51 5.67 8.17
N PRO A 892 -9.14 4.41 7.86
CA PRO A 892 -7.74 4.00 7.84
C PRO A 892 -7.05 4.50 6.56
N TRP A 893 -5.88 5.11 6.70
CA TRP A 893 -4.94 5.33 5.60
C TRP A 893 -4.01 4.14 5.44
N GLY A 894 -3.48 3.56 6.53
CA GLY A 894 -2.64 2.37 6.49
C GLY A 894 -1.71 2.28 7.70
N ASN A 895 -1.26 1.08 8.05
CA ASN A 895 -0.38 0.90 9.21
C ASN A 895 0.98 1.56 8.96
N GLY A 896 1.33 2.56 9.77
CA GLY A 896 2.57 3.31 9.68
C GLY A 896 2.59 4.47 8.69
N ASP A 897 1.48 4.78 8.00
CA ASP A 897 1.41 5.97 7.16
C ASP A 897 1.65 7.24 7.97
N GLY A 898 2.47 8.14 7.42
CA GLY A 898 2.91 9.36 8.10
C GLY A 898 3.79 9.14 9.33
N ARG A 899 4.28 7.91 9.62
CA ARG A 899 5.04 7.58 10.85
C ARG A 899 6.33 6.86 10.51
N PHE A 900 7.46 7.56 10.51
CA PHE A 900 8.79 6.94 10.31
C PHE A 900 9.64 6.89 11.57
N LEU A 901 9.27 7.68 12.58
CA LEU A 901 9.84 7.67 13.92
C LEU A 901 8.73 7.51 14.95
N TYR A 902 9.01 6.78 16.02
CA TYR A 902 8.11 6.65 17.16
C TYR A 902 8.51 7.65 18.27
N PRO A 903 7.55 8.09 19.11
CA PRO A 903 7.91 8.76 20.36
C PRO A 903 8.73 7.79 21.24
N PRO A 904 9.59 8.29 22.15
CA PRO A 904 10.19 7.43 23.18
C PRO A 904 9.13 6.62 23.93
N GLU A 905 9.47 5.41 24.36
CA GLU A 905 8.51 4.53 25.06
C GLU A 905 7.96 5.16 26.35
N SER A 906 8.74 6.01 27.01
CA SER A 906 8.37 6.75 28.21
C SER A 906 7.29 7.81 27.99
N VAL A 907 7.04 8.21 26.74
CA VAL A 907 6.00 9.18 26.35
C VAL A 907 5.01 8.62 25.33
N ALA A 908 4.99 7.30 25.13
CA ALA A 908 4.19 6.62 24.12
C ALA A 908 2.68 6.97 24.17
N ASP A 909 2.15 7.22 25.36
CA ASP A 909 0.74 7.57 25.57
C ASP A 909 0.46 9.09 25.58
N GLY A 910 1.48 9.92 25.31
CA GLY A 910 1.39 11.37 25.31
C GLY A 910 1.17 12.02 26.68
N ARG A 911 1.31 11.26 27.78
CA ARG A 911 0.99 11.74 29.14
C ARG A 911 2.11 11.53 30.16
N PRO A 912 3.36 11.93 29.86
CA PRO A 912 4.41 11.83 30.87
C PRO A 912 4.09 12.73 32.07
N ALA A 913 4.63 12.37 33.24
CA ALA A 913 4.45 13.13 34.48
C ALA A 913 5.07 14.55 34.42
N GLY A 914 5.99 14.79 33.48
CA GLY A 914 6.62 16.07 33.20
C GLY A 914 7.38 16.02 31.86
N PRO A 915 8.15 17.07 31.54
CA PRO A 915 8.94 17.12 30.31
C PRO A 915 9.91 15.94 30.18
N VAL A 916 9.93 15.31 29.01
CA VAL A 916 10.87 14.21 28.67
C VAL A 916 11.73 14.59 27.47
N PHE A 917 13.01 14.21 27.50
CA PHE A 917 14.00 14.61 26.50
C PHE A 917 14.74 13.42 25.88
N GLU A 918 14.14 12.23 25.96
CA GLU A 918 14.63 11.05 25.26
C GLU A 918 14.50 11.26 23.74
N PRO A 919 15.44 10.76 22.92
CA PRO A 919 15.36 10.88 21.46
C PRO A 919 14.23 10.01 20.89
N PRO A 920 13.78 10.28 19.65
CA PRO A 920 12.84 9.38 18.97
C PRO A 920 13.38 7.95 18.85
N VAL A 921 12.45 7.03 18.59
CA VAL A 921 12.74 5.64 18.32
C VAL A 921 12.67 5.39 16.82
N ASP A 922 13.78 4.90 16.26
CA ASP A 922 13.91 4.51 14.85
C ASP A 922 12.93 3.39 14.48
N THR A 923 12.76 3.17 13.18
CA THR A 923 11.94 2.08 12.63
C THR A 923 12.72 1.23 11.65
N VAL A 924 12.32 -0.03 11.49
CA VAL A 924 12.82 -0.86 10.39
C VAL A 924 12.61 -0.16 9.03
N ARG A 925 11.53 0.62 8.87
CA ARG A 925 11.22 1.33 7.62
C ARG A 925 12.17 2.48 7.32
N ILE A 926 12.49 3.32 8.31
CA ILE A 926 13.44 4.43 8.12
C ILE A 926 14.87 3.90 7.90
N GLU A 927 15.22 2.76 8.51
CA GLU A 927 16.48 2.05 8.21
C GLU A 927 16.52 1.56 6.76
N MET A 928 15.45 0.90 6.27
CA MET A 928 15.38 0.43 4.88
C MET A 928 15.38 1.56 3.86
N LEU A 929 14.79 2.70 4.22
CA LEU A 929 14.88 3.91 3.41
C LEU A 929 16.31 4.48 3.39
N ARG A 930 17.00 4.56 4.53
CA ARG A 930 18.41 4.97 4.60
C ARG A 930 19.27 4.06 3.73
N ASP A 931 19.17 2.75 3.91
CA ASP A 931 19.92 1.77 3.14
C ASP A 931 19.67 1.93 1.63
N GLY A 932 18.44 2.25 1.23
CA GLY A 932 18.12 2.57 -0.17
C GLY A 932 18.79 3.86 -0.67
N ILE A 933 18.82 4.91 0.15
CA ILE A 933 19.48 6.18 -0.20
C ILE A 933 20.99 5.96 -0.34
N GLU A 934 21.57 5.14 0.54
CA GLU A 934 22.99 4.75 0.50
C GLU A 934 23.29 3.88 -0.73
N ASP A 935 22.41 2.93 -1.10
CA ASP A 935 22.50 2.15 -2.34
C ASP A 935 22.47 3.05 -3.59
N TYR A 936 21.62 4.09 -3.60
CA TYR A 936 21.60 5.10 -4.65
C TYR A 936 22.94 5.84 -4.73
N GLU A 937 23.53 6.17 -3.58
CA GLU A 937 24.84 6.82 -3.52
C GLU A 937 25.97 5.92 -4.04
N TYR A 938 25.92 4.60 -3.83
CA TYR A 938 26.87 3.66 -4.44
C TYR A 938 26.87 3.77 -5.97
N LEU A 939 25.68 3.84 -6.56
CA LEU A 939 25.50 3.99 -8.00
C LEU A 939 25.99 5.37 -8.47
N ALA A 940 25.70 6.43 -7.72
CA ALA A 940 26.17 7.78 -7.99
C ALA A 940 27.70 7.88 -7.95
N LEU A 941 28.34 7.30 -6.93
CA LEU A 941 29.79 7.22 -6.79
C LEU A 941 30.42 6.43 -7.93
N LEU A 942 29.83 5.30 -8.33
CA LEU A 942 30.33 4.50 -9.44
C LEU A 942 30.26 5.28 -10.76
N ARG A 943 29.13 5.96 -11.02
CA ARG A 943 28.98 6.82 -12.21
C ARG A 943 30.06 7.90 -12.24
N ARG A 944 30.27 8.64 -11.14
CA ARG A 944 31.32 9.68 -11.05
C ARG A 944 32.72 9.08 -11.25
N ALA A 945 33.01 7.95 -10.61
CA ALA A 945 34.32 7.28 -10.75
C ALA A 945 34.59 6.84 -12.20
N LEU A 946 33.56 6.39 -12.93
CA LEU A 946 33.68 6.05 -14.36
C LEU A 946 33.86 7.29 -15.24
N GLU A 947 33.21 8.40 -14.93
CA GLU A 947 33.41 9.69 -15.62
C GLU A 947 34.83 10.22 -15.42
N GLU A 948 35.36 10.15 -14.20
CA GLU A 948 36.69 10.67 -13.85
C GLU A 948 37.85 9.78 -14.30
N LYS A 949 37.68 8.46 -14.21
CA LYS A 949 38.77 7.47 -14.41
C LYS A 949 38.56 6.57 -15.61
N GLY A 950 37.43 6.68 -16.32
CA GLY A 950 37.06 5.78 -17.41
C GLY A 950 38.13 5.67 -18.49
N ASP A 951 38.85 6.76 -18.79
CA ASP A 951 39.92 6.81 -19.80
C ASP A 951 41.17 6.00 -19.43
N ARG A 952 41.26 5.54 -18.18
CA ARG A 952 42.35 4.68 -17.69
C ARG A 952 42.00 3.19 -17.74
N LEU A 953 40.76 2.86 -18.12
CA LEU A 953 40.25 1.50 -18.20
C LEU A 953 40.36 0.97 -19.63
N THR A 954 40.52 -0.35 -19.79
CA THR A 954 40.30 -0.93 -21.13
C THR A 954 38.82 -0.80 -21.51
N PRO A 955 38.47 -0.82 -22.81
CA PRO A 955 37.06 -0.81 -23.24
C PRO A 955 36.23 -1.89 -22.55
N GLU A 956 36.77 -3.11 -22.41
CA GLU A 956 36.07 -4.22 -21.76
C GLU A 956 35.86 -3.99 -20.26
N GLU A 957 36.85 -3.40 -19.56
CA GLU A 957 36.71 -3.04 -18.16
C GLU A 957 35.66 -1.94 -17.97
N ARG A 958 35.68 -0.91 -18.84
CA ARG A 958 34.71 0.18 -18.83
C ARG A 958 33.30 -0.36 -19.06
N ASP A 959 33.09 -1.19 -20.08
CA ASP A 959 31.77 -1.76 -20.39
C ASP A 959 31.24 -2.62 -19.24
N ARG A 960 32.10 -3.48 -18.67
CA ARG A 960 31.74 -4.33 -17.53
C ARG A 960 31.33 -3.51 -16.30
N LEU A 961 32.07 -2.46 -15.97
CA LEU A 961 31.78 -1.61 -14.81
C LEU A 961 30.56 -0.70 -15.06
N SER A 962 30.41 -0.14 -16.25
CA SER A 962 29.21 0.63 -16.64
C SER A 962 27.95 -0.22 -16.59
N ALA A 963 28.02 -1.51 -16.93
CA ALA A 963 26.90 -2.43 -16.81
C ALA A 963 26.41 -2.62 -15.36
N LEU A 964 27.22 -2.26 -14.34
CA LEU A 964 26.80 -2.29 -12.94
C LEU A 964 25.81 -1.17 -12.58
N LEU A 965 25.74 -0.09 -13.38
CA LEU A 965 24.80 1.02 -13.18
C LEU A 965 23.35 0.66 -13.59
N ALA A 966 23.16 -0.40 -14.36
CA ALA A 966 21.81 -0.88 -14.68
C ALA A 966 21.19 -1.61 -13.47
N VAL A 967 19.88 -1.47 -13.27
CA VAL A 967 19.16 -2.22 -12.24
C VAL A 967 18.68 -3.54 -12.83
N PRO A 968 19.10 -4.70 -12.27
CA PRO A 968 18.71 -6.00 -12.79
C PRO A 968 17.26 -6.38 -12.45
N PRO A 969 16.58 -7.19 -13.28
CA PRO A 969 15.18 -7.60 -13.07
C PRO A 969 14.98 -8.42 -11.78
N GLU A 970 16.02 -9.09 -11.28
CA GLU A 970 15.99 -9.77 -9.99
C GLU A 970 15.81 -8.82 -8.79
N ILE A 971 16.05 -7.52 -8.97
CA ILE A 971 15.69 -6.49 -7.98
C ILE A 971 14.30 -5.93 -8.32
N THR A 972 14.11 -5.46 -9.55
CA THR A 972 12.84 -4.91 -10.02
C THR A 972 12.70 -5.06 -11.52
N GLU A 973 11.62 -5.71 -11.95
CA GLU A 973 11.22 -5.82 -13.35
C GLU A 973 10.30 -4.65 -13.74
N SER A 974 9.40 -4.26 -12.84
CA SER A 974 8.51 -3.11 -12.97
C SER A 974 8.24 -2.44 -11.61
N LEU A 975 7.44 -1.37 -11.59
CA LEU A 975 7.03 -0.73 -10.33
C LEU A 975 6.16 -1.63 -9.44
N THR A 976 5.58 -2.70 -10.00
CA THR A 976 4.66 -3.62 -9.33
C THR A 976 5.19 -5.05 -9.23
N GLU A 977 6.34 -5.34 -9.86
CA GLU A 977 7.02 -6.63 -9.83
C GLU A 977 8.47 -6.42 -9.42
N PHE A 978 8.77 -6.78 -8.17
CA PHE A 978 10.07 -6.58 -7.55
C PHE A 978 10.33 -7.60 -6.44
N THR A 979 11.59 -7.70 -6.01
CA THR A 979 12.00 -8.67 -4.99
C THR A 979 11.54 -8.30 -3.60
N LYS A 980 11.08 -9.32 -2.86
CA LYS A 980 10.82 -9.26 -1.41
C LYS A 980 11.95 -9.91 -0.60
N ASP A 981 12.90 -10.53 -1.29
CA ASP A 981 14.14 -11.07 -0.74
C ASP A 981 15.24 -9.99 -0.84
N PRO A 982 15.96 -9.65 0.25
CA PRO A 982 17.07 -8.71 0.20
C PRO A 982 18.30 -9.24 -0.57
N ALA A 983 18.44 -10.56 -0.76
CA ALA A 983 19.66 -11.14 -1.32
C ALA A 983 20.05 -10.64 -2.72
N PRO A 984 19.14 -10.43 -3.69
CA PRO A 984 19.47 -9.83 -4.98
C PRO A 984 20.00 -8.38 -4.86
N ILE A 985 19.45 -7.60 -3.93
CA ILE A 985 19.86 -6.21 -3.67
C ILE A 985 21.29 -6.22 -3.10
N GLU A 986 21.52 -6.97 -2.02
CA GLU A 986 22.82 -7.09 -1.37
C GLU A 986 23.90 -7.62 -2.31
N ALA A 987 23.55 -8.60 -3.16
CA ALA A 987 24.48 -9.15 -4.14
C ALA A 987 24.90 -8.11 -5.18
N ARG A 988 23.94 -7.32 -5.70
CA ARG A 988 24.24 -6.24 -6.67
C ARG A 988 25.05 -5.13 -6.04
N ARG A 989 24.68 -4.72 -4.83
CA ARG A 989 25.40 -3.73 -4.03
C ARG A 989 26.84 -4.15 -3.77
N ARG A 990 27.10 -5.40 -3.38
CA ARG A 990 28.46 -5.95 -3.22
C ARG A 990 29.28 -5.85 -4.51
N GLN A 991 28.69 -6.15 -5.67
CA GLN A 991 29.38 -6.02 -6.97
C GLN A 991 29.80 -4.56 -7.24
N ILE A 992 28.94 -3.60 -6.91
CA ILE A 992 29.23 -2.16 -7.05
C ILE A 992 30.33 -1.73 -6.06
N ALA A 993 30.25 -2.20 -4.82
CA ALA A 993 31.26 -1.92 -3.80
C ALA A 993 32.66 -2.42 -4.22
N GLU A 994 32.74 -3.67 -4.69
CA GLU A 994 33.99 -4.26 -5.19
C GLU A 994 34.52 -3.52 -6.44
N ALA A 995 33.62 -3.02 -7.30
CA ALA A 995 33.99 -2.17 -8.42
C ALA A 995 34.61 -0.84 -7.95
N LEU A 996 33.99 -0.16 -6.99
CA LEU A 996 34.49 1.08 -6.39
C LEU A 996 35.86 0.90 -5.71
N GLU A 997 36.05 -0.19 -4.97
CA GLU A 997 37.35 -0.57 -4.40
C GLU A 997 38.41 -0.74 -5.49
N SER A 998 38.07 -1.45 -6.57
CA SER A 998 39.01 -1.71 -7.67
C SER A 998 39.41 -0.41 -8.41
N LEU A 999 38.48 0.53 -8.58
CA LEU A 999 38.72 1.83 -9.20
C LEU A 999 39.52 2.77 -8.29
N SER A 1000 39.41 2.61 -6.97
CA SER A 1000 40.17 3.40 -6.00
C SER A 1000 41.65 3.00 -5.97
N GLN A 1001 41.97 1.75 -6.30
CA GLN A 1001 43.35 1.24 -6.38
C GLN A 1001 44.08 1.62 -7.68
N LYS A 1002 43.35 1.99 -8.74
CA LYS A 1002 43.93 2.45 -10.02
C LYS A 1002 44.23 3.96 -9.95
N GLN A 1003 45.47 4.29 -9.56
CA GLN A 1003 45.97 5.68 -9.43
C GLN A 1003 46.05 6.45 -10.74
#